data_AF-A0A932J4Y3-F1
#
_entry.id   AF-A0A932J4Y3-F1
#
_cell.length_a   1.000
_cell.length_b   1.000
_cell.length_c   1.000
_cell.angle_alpha   90.00
_cell.angle_beta   90.00
_cell.angle_gamma   90.00
#
_symmetry.space_group_name_H-M   'P 1'
#
loop_
_entity.id
_entity.type
_entity.pdbx_description
1 polymer ?
#
loop_
_entity_poly.entity_id
_entity_poly.type
_entity_poly.pdbx_seq_one_letter_code
_entity_poly.pdbx_strand_id
1 'polypeptide(L)'
;MRNTTRITVCLLIVFVDIFSLTGVSSALDSAPKSNVEITTEQQAACWGLDLIILVDQSYSMFATVDENTGESLTPSDPLGYRYEAVKDLLERLIDNRLDVCPEALHRIGVLAFGDTPKPVLSDGNVLTDIDVTASTDLNIWLQEYFERIDEAGKDRSQSLTDPRSAFQKADLIFRESQELPDPPNYAPRRHAVVMITDGTPTGIGQFDVGNYMCSLARDLNQPTWSDRSIWVVAMTAGVTQSNRYLDQVGCGESLGDDWRSIAKVHGGQVIVQPYNEQALQASIRVIVDNELGQAGEPISCGEIFYVDPYLQSLQLVFFRSKELTTKVKLVKLDEQGNTIYKFSNGVEERLAPALLGDMQLSKYAEKRNREEIVFDFPAPGAWRFEVESLSTEECQRRYQAVKAQAVAEATLGSPKPSGSGFLAQQFDAPYYDIDDPIPFVVRLKSDKGVPIKYDDKGNYPLTVVANLALPADALLPSDFQAPGEVELYYSGERSEWSSAHPTDPSKSVYAVAPVEGTYSLNITGTTVGGNGEIGYQAFSQTLTYTVKKLERFSFSVESPANGETLPCNNVQEGQLVNIPIQVSIQVRGDDGTLSSNYINSDLEQAFQAKALNANGEPLGVPIFLKPQGDTGIFVAELLDDQIGGVACEGMRVQVQFVGGYPIDLYTISDKKKTEEVFLTRSLINGVNVKTITPSEQSTLALHSSFTNGCLGSIQPVELEFVLEDLSGNPLRPDEVNASRLEDLYSIRLVGPQDNEPDLQLTTVKDGDRVYFMAMGGLTAADEGAYEFEITPRPEAFASNYLPAYHQPRLIKFERYDQFWTRPSTCQTSLGISGFLLAALVGATIYALTGGPGGAISIVALGKPSDVKAGPFRLATRRFFLRLRRPQFAEFGIKEIKYRKATGSSGEKAVAVDIIGAAGETLYTYVLEESDLGNHVENSMPLQDEAILYEK
;
A
#
# COMPACT_ATOMS: atom_id res chain seq x y z
N MET A 1 8.88 -32.41 -52.08
CA MET A 1 9.61 -31.13 -51.95
C MET A 1 9.05 -30.38 -50.74
N ARG A 2 9.76 -29.34 -50.26
CA ARG A 2 9.23 -28.06 -49.73
C ARG A 2 7.70 -27.87 -49.84
N ASN A 3 6.97 -27.18 -48.98
CA ASN A 3 7.11 -26.51 -47.68
C ASN A 3 5.82 -25.65 -47.55
N THR A 4 5.35 -25.35 -46.34
CA THR A 4 4.66 -24.09 -45.92
C THR A 4 3.97 -23.19 -46.98
N THR A 5 2.73 -22.71 -46.77
CA THR A 5 2.43 -21.53 -45.90
C THR A 5 0.90 -21.33 -45.72
N ARG A 6 0.49 -20.55 -44.71
CA ARG A 6 -0.89 -20.10 -44.42
C ARG A 6 -1.52 -19.24 -45.54
N ILE A 7 -2.85 -19.07 -45.51
CA ILE A 7 -3.58 -18.05 -46.30
C ILE A 7 -4.41 -17.14 -45.36
N THR A 8 -4.40 -15.85 -45.72
CA THR A 8 -4.89 -14.61 -45.09
C THR A 8 -6.41 -14.36 -45.31
N VAL A 9 -6.89 -13.13 -45.02
CA VAL A 9 -8.11 -12.40 -45.52
C VAL A 9 -9.31 -12.36 -44.52
N CYS A 10 -10.00 -11.25 -44.18
CA CYS A 10 -9.91 -9.75 -44.35
C CYS A 10 -11.10 -9.06 -43.54
N LEU A 11 -11.58 -7.79 -43.62
CA LEU A 11 -11.37 -6.51 -44.38
C LEU A 11 -12.13 -5.30 -43.70
N LEU A 12 -11.61 -4.05 -43.81
CA LEU A 12 -12.35 -2.73 -43.88
C LEU A 12 -13.13 -2.21 -42.62
N ILE A 13 -13.52 -0.92 -42.40
CA ILE A 13 -13.59 0.42 -43.09
C ILE A 13 -13.22 1.52 -42.03
N VAL A 14 -12.24 2.45 -42.14
CA VAL A 14 -12.07 3.76 -42.87
C VAL A 14 -12.98 4.96 -42.46
N PHE A 15 -12.41 6.10 -42.00
CA PHE A 15 -12.67 7.54 -42.38
C PHE A 15 -11.84 8.55 -41.51
N VAL A 16 -11.92 9.88 -41.78
CA VAL A 16 -10.76 10.74 -42.17
C VAL A 16 -10.85 12.24 -41.73
N ASP A 17 -9.69 12.93 -41.62
CA ASP A 17 -9.39 14.41 -41.46
C ASP A 17 -9.93 15.16 -40.20
N ILE A 18 -9.27 16.11 -39.48
CA ILE A 18 -8.22 17.17 -39.63
C ILE A 18 -8.81 18.62 -39.71
N PHE A 19 -8.13 19.62 -39.07
CA PHE A 19 -8.46 21.06 -38.85
C PHE A 19 -9.45 21.39 -37.69
N SER A 20 -9.36 22.52 -36.94
CA SER A 20 -8.22 23.41 -36.58
C SER A 20 -8.56 24.48 -35.51
N LEU A 21 -7.52 24.93 -34.78
CA LEU A 21 -7.25 26.30 -34.24
C LEU A 21 -8.27 27.11 -33.39
N THR A 22 -7.75 27.58 -32.25
CA THR A 22 -7.96 28.89 -31.56
C THR A 22 -9.29 29.27 -30.89
N GLY A 23 -9.18 29.72 -29.64
CA GLY A 23 -10.13 30.58 -28.92
C GLY A 23 -9.46 31.21 -27.69
N VAL A 24 -9.50 32.54 -27.54
CA VAL A 24 -8.79 33.30 -26.47
C VAL A 24 -9.73 34.33 -25.86
N SER A 25 -9.86 34.37 -24.53
CA SER A 25 -10.14 35.54 -23.65
C SER A 25 -10.70 35.10 -22.28
N SER A 26 -10.78 35.89 -21.19
CA SER A 26 -9.97 37.01 -20.64
C SER A 26 -10.73 37.60 -19.43
N ALA A 27 -10.22 37.44 -18.20
CA ALA A 27 -10.49 38.28 -17.00
C ALA A 27 -9.50 37.82 -15.91
N LEU A 28 -8.62 38.61 -15.27
CA LEU A 28 -8.62 39.96 -14.67
C LEU A 28 -9.32 40.09 -13.29
N ASP A 29 -8.52 40.63 -12.37
CA ASP A 29 -8.80 41.25 -11.07
C ASP A 29 -9.67 40.53 -10.03
N SER A 30 -9.05 40.22 -8.89
CA SER A 30 -8.80 41.30 -7.91
C SER A 30 -7.75 40.92 -6.86
N ALA A 31 -6.93 41.89 -6.45
CA ALA A 31 -6.02 41.72 -5.32
C ALA A 31 -6.82 41.83 -4.01
N PRO A 32 -6.70 40.89 -3.07
CA PRO A 32 -7.31 41.04 -1.75
C PRO A 32 -6.63 42.22 -1.03
N LYS A 33 -7.45 43.13 -0.49
CA LYS A 33 -6.95 44.08 0.50
C LYS A 33 -6.52 43.27 1.72
N SER A 34 -5.31 43.52 2.22
CA SER A 34 -5.03 43.29 3.62
C SER A 34 -6.04 44.13 4.41
N ASN A 35 -6.99 43.47 5.04
CA ASN A 35 -7.55 43.98 6.28
C ASN A 35 -6.42 43.95 7.32
N VAL A 36 -6.44 44.88 8.26
CA VAL A 36 -5.59 44.80 9.44
C VAL A 36 -6.08 43.60 10.25
N GLU A 37 -5.40 42.47 10.13
CA GLU A 37 -5.41 41.49 11.20
C GLU A 37 -4.92 42.20 12.46
N ILE A 38 -5.60 41.94 13.58
CA ILE A 38 -4.95 42.14 14.87
C ILE A 38 -3.94 40.99 14.97
N THR A 39 -2.74 41.22 14.44
CA THR A 39 -1.58 40.46 14.87
C THR A 39 -1.44 40.72 16.37
N THR A 40 -1.97 39.80 17.17
CA THR A 40 -1.31 39.42 18.41
C THR A 40 0.13 39.12 18.00
N GLU A 41 1.03 40.07 18.23
CA GLU A 41 2.43 39.89 17.87
C GLU A 41 2.88 38.58 18.51
N GLN A 42 3.24 37.61 17.66
CA GLN A 42 4.06 36.49 18.10
C GLN A 42 5.35 37.16 18.56
N GLN A 43 5.45 37.37 19.88
CA GLN A 43 6.41 38.27 20.51
C GLN A 43 7.82 37.80 20.16
N ALA A 44 8.37 38.36 19.08
CA ALA A 44 9.62 37.91 18.53
C ALA A 44 10.69 38.22 19.57
N ALA A 45 11.34 37.19 20.11
CA ALA A 45 12.22 37.35 21.26
C ALA A 45 13.41 38.30 20.99
N CYS A 46 13.67 38.60 19.72
CA CYS A 46 14.81 39.35 19.23
C CYS A 46 14.50 40.21 18.00
N TRP A 47 15.18 41.36 17.94
CA TRP A 47 15.18 42.32 16.83
C TRP A 47 16.62 42.64 16.41
N GLY A 48 16.86 42.81 15.11
CA GLY A 48 18.00 43.63 14.67
C GLY A 48 17.77 45.09 15.12
N LEU A 49 18.82 45.77 15.59
CA LEU A 49 18.72 47.17 16.03
C LEU A 49 19.85 48.00 15.45
N ASP A 50 19.48 49.07 14.76
CA ASP A 50 20.37 50.10 14.23
C ASP A 50 20.17 51.40 15.03
N LEU A 51 21.19 51.79 15.79
CA LEU A 51 21.07 52.79 16.84
C LEU A 51 22.06 53.94 16.65
N ILE A 52 21.57 55.15 16.36
CA ILE A 52 22.40 56.36 16.26
C ILE A 52 22.27 57.20 17.54
N ILE A 53 23.38 57.47 18.21
CA ILE A 53 23.44 58.36 19.37
C ILE A 53 23.92 59.74 18.92
N LEU A 54 23.16 60.78 19.24
CA LEU A 54 23.54 62.18 19.04
C LEU A 54 24.00 62.75 20.38
N VAL A 55 25.31 62.96 20.55
CA VAL A 55 25.91 63.37 21.83
C VAL A 55 26.29 64.85 21.78
N ASP A 56 25.53 65.69 22.46
CA ASP A 56 25.70 67.14 22.50
C ASP A 56 27.04 67.56 23.14
N GLN A 57 27.84 68.31 22.39
CA GLN A 57 29.13 68.89 22.76
C GLN A 57 29.11 70.42 22.78
N SER A 58 27.94 71.03 22.88
CA SER A 58 27.82 72.47 23.05
C SER A 58 28.39 72.94 24.39
N TYR A 59 28.67 74.24 24.48
CA TYR A 59 29.36 74.85 25.61
C TYR A 59 28.64 74.62 26.96
N SER A 60 27.30 74.68 26.97
CA SER A 60 26.49 74.44 28.17
C SER A 60 26.55 73.01 28.70
N MET A 61 26.98 72.04 27.88
CA MET A 61 27.20 70.67 28.35
C MET A 61 28.44 70.55 29.24
N PHE A 62 29.48 71.38 29.11
CA PHE A 62 30.76 71.16 29.83
C PHE A 62 31.44 72.39 30.46
N ALA A 63 31.07 73.62 30.09
CA ALA A 63 31.75 74.83 30.55
C ALA A 63 31.33 75.23 31.98
N THR A 64 32.31 75.48 32.86
CA THR A 64 32.11 75.89 34.27
C THR A 64 32.26 77.39 34.49
N VAL A 65 32.72 78.12 33.48
CA VAL A 65 32.90 79.57 33.43
C VAL A 65 32.58 80.05 32.01
N ASP A 66 31.92 81.18 31.87
CA ASP A 66 31.67 81.83 30.58
C ASP A 66 32.91 82.66 30.17
N GLU A 67 33.46 82.40 28.98
CA GLU A 67 34.69 83.04 28.48
C GLU A 67 34.58 84.55 28.20
N ASN A 68 33.36 85.09 28.04
CA ASN A 68 33.14 86.50 27.69
C ASN A 68 32.93 87.38 28.94
N THR A 69 32.28 86.82 29.96
CA THR A 69 31.85 87.52 31.18
C THR A 69 32.68 87.14 32.42
N GLY A 70 33.27 85.94 32.43
CA GLY A 70 33.92 85.34 33.60
C GLY A 70 32.94 84.84 34.67
N GLU A 71 31.63 84.81 34.40
CA GLU A 71 30.63 84.28 35.33
C GLU A 71 30.70 82.74 35.40
N SER A 72 30.49 82.17 36.59
CA SER A 72 30.51 80.71 36.73
C SER A 72 29.22 80.11 36.19
N LEU A 73 29.37 79.24 35.18
CA LEU A 73 28.29 78.45 34.61
C LEU A 73 28.09 77.17 35.43
N THR A 74 26.84 76.72 35.50
CA THR A 74 26.51 75.34 35.90
C THR A 74 26.28 74.53 34.63
N PRO A 75 27.26 73.74 34.17
CA PRO A 75 27.09 72.89 32.99
C PRO A 75 26.22 71.68 33.29
N SER A 76 25.61 71.12 32.24
CA SER A 76 24.72 69.97 32.35
C SER A 76 25.46 68.62 32.48
N ASP A 77 26.71 68.52 32.01
CA ASP A 77 27.57 67.33 32.15
C ASP A 77 29.09 67.66 32.16
N PRO A 78 29.61 68.31 33.23
CA PRO A 78 31.01 68.73 33.34
C PRO A 78 32.04 67.60 33.27
N LEU A 79 31.66 66.37 33.66
CA LEU A 79 32.55 65.21 33.73
C LEU A 79 32.41 64.25 32.54
N GLY A 80 31.50 64.50 31.59
CA GLY A 80 31.40 63.72 30.35
C GLY A 80 30.66 62.38 30.50
N TYR A 81 29.77 62.24 31.48
CA TYR A 81 29.00 61.01 31.70
C TYR A 81 28.16 60.59 30.48
N ARG A 82 27.80 61.51 29.58
CA ARG A 82 27.18 61.18 28.29
C ARG A 82 27.99 60.18 27.46
N TYR A 83 29.31 60.24 27.52
CA TYR A 83 30.19 59.28 26.85
C TYR A 83 30.30 57.94 27.59
N GLU A 84 30.25 57.93 28.92
CA GLU A 84 30.24 56.68 29.70
C GLU A 84 28.93 55.91 29.55
N ALA A 85 27.83 56.59 29.21
CA ALA A 85 26.56 55.95 28.85
C ALA A 85 26.55 55.42 27.40
N VAL A 86 27.24 56.08 26.46
CA VAL A 86 27.53 55.52 25.12
C VAL A 86 28.30 54.19 25.24
N LYS A 87 29.27 54.09 26.18
CA LYS A 87 30.01 52.86 26.43
C LYS A 87 29.15 51.74 27.02
N ASP A 88 28.30 52.04 28.01
CA ASP A 88 27.41 51.03 28.59
C ASP A 88 26.34 50.54 27.59
N LEU A 89 25.84 51.44 26.73
CA LEU A 89 24.98 51.07 25.60
C LEU A 89 25.69 50.12 24.62
N LEU A 90 26.95 50.41 24.26
CA LEU A 90 27.73 49.52 23.40
C LEU A 90 27.94 48.15 24.05
N GLU A 91 28.27 48.11 25.34
CA GLU A 91 28.31 46.86 26.11
C GLU A 91 26.95 46.16 26.15
N ARG A 92 25.83 46.87 26.23
CA ARG A 92 24.48 46.28 26.24
C ARG A 92 24.10 45.66 24.90
N LEU A 93 24.44 46.28 23.77
CA LEU A 93 24.24 45.69 22.45
C LEU A 93 25.10 44.42 22.28
N ILE A 94 26.34 44.43 22.78
CA ILE A 94 27.21 43.24 22.84
C ILE A 94 26.62 42.15 23.74
N ASP A 95 26.20 42.49 24.96
CA ASP A 95 25.60 41.55 25.92
C ASP A 95 24.27 40.98 25.34
N ASN A 96 23.49 41.73 24.54
CA ASN A 96 22.33 41.20 23.80
C ASN A 96 22.75 40.23 22.68
N ARG A 97 23.68 40.65 21.81
CA ARG A 97 24.25 39.87 20.69
C ARG A 97 24.86 38.54 21.12
N LEU A 98 25.36 38.43 22.36
CA LEU A 98 26.00 37.23 22.90
C LEU A 98 25.07 36.37 23.76
N ASP A 99 24.35 36.96 24.72
CA ASP A 99 23.64 36.20 25.75
C ASP A 99 22.16 35.94 25.41
N VAL A 100 21.55 36.72 24.52
CA VAL A 100 20.07 36.71 24.32
C VAL A 100 19.65 36.51 22.87
N CYS A 101 20.28 37.22 21.93
CA CYS A 101 19.89 37.26 20.52
C CYS A 101 21.06 36.93 19.59
N PRO A 102 21.52 35.66 19.57
CA PRO A 102 22.76 35.24 18.93
C PRO A 102 22.78 35.29 17.39
N GLU A 103 21.72 35.78 16.74
CA GLU A 103 21.71 36.08 15.30
C GLU A 103 21.36 37.56 14.98
N ALA A 104 20.95 38.37 15.97
CA ALA A 104 20.67 39.80 15.76
C ALA A 104 21.97 40.60 15.63
N LEU A 105 22.45 40.79 14.40
CA LEU A 105 23.53 41.75 14.14
C LEU A 105 23.01 43.18 14.34
N HIS A 106 23.27 43.75 15.52
CA HIS A 106 23.03 45.17 15.82
C HIS A 106 24.11 46.05 15.18
N ARG A 107 23.78 47.33 15.02
CA ARG A 107 24.69 48.35 14.48
C ARG A 107 24.59 49.65 15.26
N ILE A 108 25.71 50.35 15.40
CA ILE A 108 25.79 51.60 16.16
C ILE A 108 26.34 52.75 15.31
N GLY A 109 25.70 53.90 15.42
CA GLY A 109 26.22 55.20 15.02
C GLY A 109 26.45 56.07 16.26
N VAL A 110 27.56 56.81 16.33
CA VAL A 110 27.77 57.83 17.36
C VAL A 110 28.22 59.12 16.69
N LEU A 111 27.42 60.17 16.84
CA LEU A 111 27.71 61.53 16.39
C LEU A 111 27.93 62.44 17.59
N ALA A 112 29.12 63.01 17.73
CA ALA A 112 29.34 64.16 18.61
C ALA A 112 28.91 65.42 17.84
N PHE A 113 28.08 66.29 18.41
CA PHE A 113 27.59 67.46 17.68
C PHE A 113 27.54 68.74 18.51
N GLY A 114 27.76 69.86 17.81
CA GLY A 114 27.55 71.20 18.33
C GLY A 114 27.10 72.10 17.20
N ASP A 115 27.99 72.97 16.71
CA ASP A 115 27.81 73.73 15.46
C ASP A 115 27.75 72.82 14.22
N THR A 116 28.40 71.66 14.29
CA THR A 116 28.56 70.68 13.21
C THR A 116 28.56 69.25 13.78
N PRO A 117 27.99 68.25 13.10
CA PRO A 117 28.00 66.86 13.57
C PRO A 117 29.26 66.12 13.09
N LYS A 118 30.07 65.65 14.04
CA LYS A 118 31.30 64.89 13.83
C LYS A 118 31.04 63.40 14.08
N PRO A 119 31.34 62.49 13.12
CA PRO A 119 31.24 61.06 13.35
C PRO A 119 32.33 60.58 14.32
N VAL A 120 31.93 59.82 15.33
CA VAL A 120 32.80 59.16 16.32
C VAL A 120 32.90 57.68 16.00
N LEU A 121 31.74 57.01 15.99
CA LEU A 121 31.55 55.63 15.50
C LEU A 121 30.61 55.68 14.30
N SER A 122 31.14 55.83 13.09
CA SER A 122 30.43 55.57 11.83
C SER A 122 31.45 55.67 10.69
N ASP A 123 32.02 54.55 10.27
CA ASP A 123 33.20 54.55 9.41
C ASP A 123 32.82 54.89 7.96
N GLY A 124 33.26 56.06 7.48
CA GLY A 124 32.86 56.56 6.16
C GLY A 124 31.37 56.87 6.00
N ASN A 125 30.67 57.18 7.10
CA ASN A 125 29.22 57.37 7.23
C ASN A 125 28.35 56.11 7.24
N VAL A 126 28.88 54.88 7.25
CA VAL A 126 28.04 53.71 7.57
C VAL A 126 28.01 53.46 9.08
N LEU A 127 26.94 52.85 9.57
CA LEU A 127 26.88 52.34 10.94
C LEU A 127 27.99 51.31 11.17
N THR A 128 28.52 51.25 12.39
CA THR A 128 29.49 50.23 12.80
C THR A 128 28.75 48.94 13.20
N ASP A 129 29.03 47.84 12.52
CA ASP A 129 28.47 46.52 12.82
C ASP A 129 29.01 45.94 14.13
N ILE A 130 28.14 45.40 14.98
CA ILE A 130 28.51 44.76 16.26
C ILE A 130 28.60 43.25 16.05
N ASP A 131 29.52 42.83 15.17
CA ASP A 131 29.77 41.41 14.87
C ASP A 131 30.72 40.80 15.92
N VAL A 132 30.15 40.52 17.10
CA VAL A 132 30.83 39.84 18.21
C VAL A 132 30.28 38.43 18.38
N THR A 133 31.17 37.49 18.70
CA THR A 133 30.83 36.08 18.96
C THR A 133 31.43 35.63 20.28
N ALA A 134 31.01 34.47 20.78
CA ALA A 134 31.62 33.82 21.94
C ALA A 134 33.13 33.45 21.77
N SER A 135 33.71 33.65 20.58
CA SER A 135 35.15 33.50 20.34
C SER A 135 35.92 34.82 20.20
N THR A 136 35.24 35.97 20.22
CA THR A 136 35.84 37.31 20.12
C THR A 136 36.47 37.73 21.46
N ASP A 137 37.72 38.20 21.47
CA ASP A 137 38.28 38.87 22.66
C ASP A 137 37.66 40.26 22.81
N LEU A 138 36.62 40.32 23.63
CA LEU A 138 35.84 41.53 23.88
C LEU A 138 36.69 42.66 24.49
N ASN A 139 37.81 42.38 25.15
CA ASN A 139 38.67 43.44 25.72
C ASN A 139 39.39 44.18 24.59
N ILE A 140 39.93 43.44 23.63
CA ILE A 140 40.61 43.99 22.45
C ILE A 140 39.60 44.71 21.56
N TRP A 141 38.42 44.10 21.33
CA TRP A 141 37.35 44.69 20.52
C TRP A 141 36.83 46.00 21.13
N LEU A 142 36.47 46.01 22.42
CA LEU A 142 35.96 47.20 23.10
C LEU A 142 37.01 48.32 23.24
N GLN A 143 38.30 48.00 23.31
CA GLN A 143 39.35 49.01 23.50
C GLN A 143 39.34 50.05 22.37
N GLU A 144 39.28 49.64 21.11
CA GLU A 144 39.27 50.57 19.97
C GLU A 144 38.09 51.54 20.03
N TYR A 145 36.87 51.03 20.22
CA TYR A 145 35.67 51.84 20.26
C TYR A 145 35.63 52.75 21.49
N PHE A 146 36.08 52.26 22.65
CA PHE A 146 36.20 53.09 23.86
C PHE A 146 37.23 54.20 23.70
N GLU A 147 38.39 53.96 23.08
CA GLU A 147 39.38 55.00 22.80
C GLU A 147 38.83 56.07 21.84
N ARG A 148 38.08 55.67 20.80
CA ARG A 148 37.38 56.59 19.88
C ARG A 148 36.33 57.45 20.62
N ILE A 149 35.52 56.82 21.49
CA ILE A 149 34.51 57.50 22.32
C ILE A 149 35.17 58.47 23.31
N ASP A 150 36.27 58.07 23.97
CA ASP A 150 36.99 58.90 24.93
C ASP A 150 37.73 60.07 24.28
N GLU A 151 38.26 59.92 23.06
CA GLU A 151 38.88 61.05 22.33
C GLU A 151 37.83 62.09 21.92
N ALA A 152 36.64 61.66 21.47
CA ALA A 152 35.53 62.58 21.23
C ALA A 152 35.14 63.36 22.49
N GLY A 153 35.14 62.72 23.67
CA GLY A 153 34.88 63.39 24.95
C GLY A 153 35.93 64.40 25.42
N LYS A 154 37.08 64.48 24.75
CA LYS A 154 38.10 65.52 24.96
C LYS A 154 37.91 66.70 24.01
N ASP A 155 37.19 66.53 22.89
CA ASP A 155 36.99 67.57 21.90
C ASP A 155 35.96 68.62 22.35
N ARG A 156 36.48 69.65 23.04
CA ARG A 156 35.73 70.82 23.51
C ARG A 156 35.74 71.98 22.51
N SER A 157 35.97 71.73 21.22
CA SER A 157 36.06 72.79 20.19
C SER A 157 34.72 73.39 19.76
N GLN A 158 33.59 72.82 20.18
CA GLN A 158 32.26 73.23 19.74
C GLN A 158 31.58 74.12 20.80
N SER A 159 31.08 75.28 20.37
CA SER A 159 30.53 76.31 21.27
C SER A 159 29.02 76.51 21.13
N LEU A 160 28.39 75.89 20.13
CA LEU A 160 26.99 76.10 19.71
C LEU A 160 26.26 74.75 19.57
N THR A 161 24.96 74.75 19.24
CA THR A 161 24.11 73.54 19.23
C THR A 161 23.11 73.54 18.06
N ASP A 162 23.33 72.74 17.03
CA ASP A 162 22.40 72.53 15.91
C ASP A 162 21.94 71.06 15.79
N PRO A 163 20.95 70.62 16.61
CA PRO A 163 20.36 69.28 16.52
C PRO A 163 19.86 68.90 15.11
N ARG A 164 19.33 69.86 14.35
CA ARG A 164 18.84 69.64 12.97
C ARG A 164 19.95 69.16 12.05
N SER A 165 21.16 69.73 12.16
CA SER A 165 22.33 69.25 11.43
C SER A 165 22.68 67.79 11.82
N ALA A 166 22.58 67.46 13.11
CA ALA A 166 22.88 66.12 13.63
C ALA A 166 21.85 65.08 13.18
N PHE A 167 20.55 65.39 13.21
CA PHE A 167 19.51 64.54 12.65
C PHE A 167 19.65 64.38 11.12
N GLN A 168 19.96 65.45 10.37
CA GLN A 168 20.25 65.33 8.93
C GLN A 168 21.46 64.44 8.64
N LYS A 169 22.48 64.45 9.50
CA LYS A 169 23.63 63.55 9.41
C LYS A 169 23.28 62.09 9.79
N ALA A 170 22.41 61.89 10.78
CA ALA A 170 21.89 60.57 11.14
C ALA A 170 21.06 59.94 9.99
N ASP A 171 20.18 60.72 9.35
CA ASP A 171 19.43 60.27 8.16
C ASP A 171 20.34 59.95 6.98
N LEU A 172 21.47 60.66 6.82
CA LEU A 172 22.50 60.27 5.86
C LEU A 172 23.12 58.91 6.22
N ILE A 173 23.49 58.70 7.49
CA ILE A 173 24.11 57.44 7.94
C ILE A 173 23.18 56.23 7.77
N PHE A 174 21.89 56.34 8.13
CA PHE A 174 20.93 55.27 7.89
C PHE A 174 20.79 54.91 6.40
N ARG A 175 20.82 55.89 5.49
CA ARG A 175 20.67 55.67 4.04
C ARG A 175 21.94 55.23 3.33
N GLU A 176 23.12 55.60 3.83
CA GLU A 176 24.41 55.15 3.29
C GLU A 176 24.81 53.75 3.83
N SER A 177 24.22 53.33 4.95
CA SER A 177 24.36 51.97 5.49
C SER A 177 23.54 50.96 4.67
N GLN A 178 24.16 49.87 4.24
CA GLN A 178 23.46 48.78 3.55
C GLN A 178 22.39 48.14 4.45
N GLU A 179 21.19 47.88 3.93
CA GLU A 179 20.16 47.13 4.64
C GLU A 179 20.64 45.68 4.93
N LEU A 180 20.55 45.25 6.20
CA LEU A 180 20.89 43.89 6.61
C LEU A 180 19.61 43.04 6.66
N PRO A 181 19.61 41.81 6.11
CA PRO A 181 18.46 40.92 6.21
C PRO A 181 18.22 40.49 7.67
N ASP A 182 16.96 40.40 8.06
CA ASP A 182 16.59 39.85 9.37
C ASP A 182 16.76 38.31 9.39
N PRO A 183 17.28 37.72 10.49
CA PRO A 183 17.42 36.27 10.60
C PRO A 183 16.06 35.56 10.67
N PRO A 184 15.99 34.26 10.33
CA PRO A 184 14.75 33.49 10.45
C PRO A 184 14.18 33.53 11.88
N ASN A 185 12.88 33.81 12.00
CA ASN A 185 12.13 33.95 13.26
C ASN A 185 12.42 35.23 14.09
N TYR A 186 13.20 36.18 13.57
CA TYR A 186 13.38 37.50 14.19
C TYR A 186 12.30 38.47 13.66
N ALA A 187 11.98 39.51 14.44
CA ALA A 187 11.12 40.59 13.96
C ALA A 187 11.89 41.59 13.10
N PRO A 188 11.20 42.40 12.27
CA PRO A 188 11.82 43.40 11.41
C PRO A 188 12.78 44.32 12.17
N ARG A 189 13.94 44.60 11.56
CA ARG A 189 14.95 45.52 12.08
C ARG A 189 14.36 46.86 12.54
N ARG A 190 14.71 47.28 13.75
CA ARG A 190 14.35 48.59 14.30
C ARG A 190 15.46 49.61 14.04
N HIS A 191 15.06 50.83 13.72
CA HIS A 191 15.95 51.99 13.57
C HIS A 191 15.64 52.99 14.69
N ALA A 192 16.65 53.43 15.46
CA ALA A 192 16.43 54.33 16.58
C ALA A 192 17.49 55.43 16.68
N VAL A 193 17.08 56.62 17.14
CA VAL A 193 17.96 57.74 17.44
C VAL A 193 17.81 58.17 18.89
N VAL A 194 18.93 58.30 19.60
CA VAL A 194 18.98 58.75 21.01
C VAL A 194 19.81 60.02 21.09
N MET A 195 19.16 61.16 21.32
CA MET A 195 19.85 62.43 21.52
C MET A 195 20.09 62.69 23.01
N ILE A 196 21.34 62.93 23.40
CA ILE A 196 21.75 63.32 24.76
C ILE A 196 22.15 64.80 24.70
N THR A 197 21.40 65.68 25.37
CA THR A 197 21.51 67.15 25.27
C THR A 197 21.06 67.82 26.58
N ASP A 198 21.22 69.14 26.74
CA ASP A 198 20.49 69.91 27.77
C ASP A 198 19.08 70.34 27.32
N GLY A 199 18.82 70.29 26.01
CA GLY A 199 17.56 70.60 25.36
C GLY A 199 17.54 71.88 24.52
N THR A 200 18.57 72.75 24.59
CA THR A 200 18.57 74.05 23.89
C THR A 200 19.38 74.02 22.60
N PRO A 201 18.78 74.31 21.43
CA PRO A 201 19.53 74.62 20.22
C PRO A 201 20.10 76.04 20.30
N THR A 202 21.40 76.23 20.07
CA THR A 202 22.11 77.50 20.26
C THR A 202 22.96 77.89 19.04
N GLY A 203 23.24 79.19 18.87
CA GLY A 203 24.16 79.68 17.83
C GLY A 203 23.62 79.74 16.41
N ILE A 204 22.33 79.45 16.22
CA ILE A 204 21.61 79.34 14.94
C ILE A 204 21.44 80.68 14.17
N GLY A 205 22.23 81.72 14.50
CA GLY A 205 22.04 83.10 14.05
C GLY A 205 20.97 83.85 14.84
N GLN A 206 20.46 84.97 14.30
CA GLN A 206 19.36 85.76 14.89
C GLN A 206 17.97 85.08 14.74
N PHE A 207 17.94 83.77 14.52
CA PHE A 207 16.68 83.05 14.33
C PHE A 207 16.00 82.81 15.66
N ASP A 208 14.69 83.09 15.68
CA ASP A 208 13.80 82.70 16.76
C ASP A 208 13.84 81.17 16.95
N VAL A 209 14.16 80.76 18.18
CA VAL A 209 14.28 79.35 18.60
C VAL A 209 13.00 78.58 18.30
N GLY A 210 11.83 79.20 18.43
CA GLY A 210 10.55 78.58 18.09
C GLY A 210 10.44 78.28 16.60
N ASN A 211 10.80 79.23 15.73
CA ASN A 211 10.84 79.03 14.28
C ASN A 211 11.85 77.94 13.84
N TYR A 212 12.94 77.76 14.60
CA TYR A 212 13.86 76.65 14.40
C TYR A 212 13.22 75.31 14.79
N MET A 213 12.63 75.18 15.97
CA MET A 213 11.99 73.94 16.40
C MET A 213 10.79 73.54 15.53
N CYS A 214 9.96 74.50 15.10
CA CYS A 214 8.93 74.26 14.09
C CYS A 214 9.51 73.71 12.77
N SER A 215 10.75 74.08 12.44
CA SER A 215 11.44 73.57 11.25
C SER A 215 12.06 72.20 11.48
N LEU A 216 12.61 71.93 12.66
CA LEU A 216 13.11 70.61 13.04
C LEU A 216 11.99 69.57 13.09
N ALA A 217 10.89 69.85 13.78
CA ALA A 217 9.73 68.95 13.84
C ALA A 217 9.17 68.65 12.43
N ARG A 218 9.14 69.65 11.54
CA ARG A 218 8.73 69.48 10.13
C ARG A 218 9.71 68.64 9.31
N ASP A 219 11.01 68.75 9.55
CA ASP A 219 12.05 67.94 8.89
C ASP A 219 12.04 66.48 9.39
N LEU A 220 11.72 66.25 10.67
CA LEU A 220 11.58 64.91 11.25
C LEU A 220 10.26 64.25 10.85
N ASN A 221 9.15 65.00 10.77
CA ASN A 221 7.86 64.51 10.26
C ASN A 221 7.86 64.17 8.74
N GLN A 222 9.01 64.03 8.09
CA GLN A 222 9.12 63.56 6.70
C GLN A 222 9.05 62.02 6.64
N PRO A 223 8.56 61.41 5.54
CA PRO A 223 8.38 59.95 5.45
C PRO A 223 9.64 59.11 5.71
N THR A 224 10.84 59.67 5.50
CA THR A 224 12.15 59.03 5.76
C THR A 224 12.45 58.77 7.24
N TRP A 225 11.55 59.18 8.15
CA TRP A 225 11.64 58.93 9.59
C TRP A 225 10.45 58.15 10.14
N SER A 226 9.52 57.71 9.29
CA SER A 226 8.25 57.09 9.71
C SER A 226 8.41 55.68 10.33
N ASP A 227 9.57 55.06 10.12
CA ASP A 227 9.99 53.76 10.64
C ASP A 227 10.99 53.87 11.81
N ARG A 228 11.37 55.09 12.22
CA ARG A 228 12.47 55.32 13.16
C ARG A 228 12.01 55.88 14.50
N SER A 229 12.46 55.27 15.58
CA SER A 229 12.24 55.78 16.94
C SER A 229 13.10 57.02 17.23
N ILE A 230 12.56 58.04 17.90
CA ILE A 230 13.33 59.21 18.37
C ILE A 230 13.17 59.39 19.88
N TRP A 231 14.30 59.36 20.58
CA TRP A 231 14.42 59.51 22.03
C TRP A 231 15.30 60.71 22.37
N VAL A 232 14.96 61.40 23.45
CA VAL A 232 15.74 62.55 23.93
C VAL A 232 16.01 62.38 25.42
N VAL A 233 17.28 62.30 25.81
CA VAL A 233 17.70 62.35 27.21
C VAL A 233 18.19 63.77 27.51
N ALA A 234 17.36 64.53 28.21
CA ALA A 234 17.59 65.95 28.48
C ALA A 234 18.18 66.14 29.89
N MET A 235 19.44 66.55 29.96
CA MET A 235 20.21 66.73 31.19
C MET A 235 19.97 68.12 31.79
N THR A 236 19.63 68.18 33.08
CA THR A 236 19.44 69.47 33.77
C THR A 236 20.74 69.99 34.37
N ALA A 237 21.03 71.28 34.20
CA ALA A 237 22.12 71.96 34.88
C ALA A 237 21.95 71.95 36.42
N GLY A 238 22.65 71.02 37.09
CA GLY A 238 22.63 70.87 38.54
C GLY A 238 21.62 69.85 39.07
N VAL A 239 21.28 69.98 40.36
CA VAL A 239 20.48 69.00 41.14
C VAL A 239 19.01 69.43 41.30
N THR A 240 18.67 70.66 40.91
CA THR A 240 17.30 71.21 41.00
C THR A 240 16.50 70.94 39.74
N GLN A 241 15.31 70.33 39.89
CA GLN A 241 14.48 69.81 38.79
C GLN A 241 14.00 70.83 37.73
N SER A 242 14.07 72.14 37.99
CA SER A 242 13.66 73.18 37.03
C SER A 242 14.66 73.32 35.89
N ASN A 243 14.44 72.65 34.77
CA ASN A 243 15.33 72.76 33.62
C ASN A 243 15.06 74.03 32.80
N ARG A 244 15.74 75.12 33.19
CA ARG A 244 15.78 76.44 32.53
C ARG A 244 16.03 76.41 31.00
N TYR A 245 16.50 75.29 30.47
CA TYR A 245 16.71 75.06 29.05
C TYR A 245 15.43 74.56 28.36
N LEU A 246 14.76 73.56 28.93
CA LEU A 246 13.48 73.05 28.40
C LEU A 246 12.31 74.03 28.62
N ASP A 247 12.37 74.87 29.65
CA ASP A 247 11.34 75.87 29.97
C ASP A 247 11.31 77.08 29.00
N GLN A 248 12.23 77.14 28.02
CA GLN A 248 12.28 78.24 27.03
C GLN A 248 11.18 78.09 25.97
N VAL A 249 10.82 79.20 25.31
CA VAL A 249 9.78 79.22 24.26
C VAL A 249 10.27 78.49 23.01
N GLY A 250 9.55 77.43 22.65
CA GLY A 250 9.69 76.62 21.45
C GLY A 250 8.68 77.00 20.37
N CYS A 251 8.13 76.03 19.65
CA CYS A 251 7.21 76.18 18.51
C CYS A 251 5.78 76.61 18.93
N GLY A 252 5.69 77.62 19.81
CA GLY A 252 4.45 78.10 20.44
C GLY A 252 4.18 77.52 21.83
N GLU A 253 4.88 76.45 22.21
CA GLU A 253 4.88 75.83 23.55
C GLU A 253 6.28 75.96 24.17
N SER A 254 6.66 75.11 25.15
CA SER A 254 8.06 75.06 25.64
C SER A 254 8.95 74.16 24.78
N LEU A 255 10.28 74.34 24.83
CA LEU A 255 11.23 73.41 24.22
C LEU A 255 11.04 71.98 24.76
N GLY A 256 10.66 71.84 26.03
CA GLY A 256 10.29 70.56 26.63
C GLY A 256 9.03 69.93 26.03
N ASP A 257 8.06 70.73 25.58
CA ASP A 257 6.86 70.26 24.89
C ASP A 257 7.18 69.90 23.43
N ASP A 258 7.97 70.74 22.72
CA ASP A 258 8.43 70.47 21.35
C ASP A 258 9.14 69.11 21.25
N TRP A 259 10.13 68.86 22.13
CA TRP A 259 10.84 67.59 22.15
C TRP A 259 9.92 66.42 22.51
N ARG A 260 8.93 66.61 23.39
CA ARG A 260 7.92 65.58 23.71
C ARG A 260 6.98 65.30 22.53
N SER A 261 6.64 66.31 21.75
CA SER A 261 5.85 66.17 20.52
C SER A 261 6.64 65.41 19.45
N ILE A 262 7.89 65.79 19.19
CA ILE A 262 8.80 65.11 18.26
C ILE A 262 8.97 63.63 18.65
N ALA A 263 9.43 63.36 19.87
CA ALA A 263 9.71 61.99 20.31
C ALA A 263 8.45 61.10 20.22
N LYS A 264 7.29 61.61 20.64
CA LYS A 264 6.02 60.88 20.63
C LYS A 264 5.49 60.57 19.22
N VAL A 265 5.69 61.45 18.24
CA VAL A 265 5.32 61.15 16.84
C VAL A 265 6.18 60.00 16.29
N HIS A 266 7.42 59.90 16.76
CA HIS A 266 8.39 58.87 16.42
C HIS A 266 8.54 57.83 17.54
N GLY A 267 7.44 57.38 18.15
CA GLY A 267 7.38 56.21 19.05
C GLY A 267 8.15 56.27 20.38
N GLY A 268 9.02 57.26 20.60
CA GLY A 268 9.85 57.40 21.78
C GLY A 268 9.36 58.46 22.76
N GLN A 269 10.23 58.86 23.69
CA GLN A 269 9.92 59.87 24.71
C GLN A 269 11.13 60.74 25.08
N VAL A 270 10.83 61.85 25.76
CA VAL A 270 11.83 62.69 26.43
C VAL A 270 12.00 62.21 27.87
N ILE A 271 13.22 61.82 28.23
CA ILE A 271 13.61 61.47 29.60
C ILE A 271 14.43 62.62 30.16
N VAL A 272 13.87 63.39 31.09
CA VAL A 272 14.58 64.50 31.76
C VAL A 272 15.33 63.93 32.97
N GLN A 273 16.65 64.15 33.05
CA GLN A 273 17.49 63.64 34.14
C GLN A 273 18.31 64.75 34.81
N PRO A 274 18.45 64.73 36.15
CA PRO A 274 19.40 65.60 36.83
C PRO A 274 20.83 65.20 36.48
N TYR A 275 21.79 66.09 36.73
CA TYR A 275 23.20 65.75 36.57
C TYR A 275 23.64 64.68 37.59
N ASN A 276 23.58 63.40 37.17
CA ASN A 276 23.98 62.23 37.95
C ASN A 276 24.56 61.15 37.01
N GLU A 277 25.77 60.69 37.35
CA GLU A 277 26.51 59.58 36.72
C GLU A 277 25.66 58.31 36.48
N GLN A 278 24.84 57.89 37.46
CA GLN A 278 24.05 56.65 37.34
C GLN A 278 22.79 56.82 36.50
N ALA A 279 22.13 57.98 36.61
CA ALA A 279 20.80 58.20 36.04
C ALA A 279 20.80 58.20 34.51
N LEU A 280 21.89 58.69 33.90
CA LEU A 280 22.05 58.73 32.45
C LEU A 280 22.29 57.33 31.86
N GLN A 281 23.13 56.51 32.49
CA GLN A 281 23.36 55.11 32.09
C GLN A 281 22.07 54.29 32.23
N ALA A 282 21.38 54.40 33.36
CA ALA A 282 20.10 53.71 33.59
C ALA A 282 19.03 54.12 32.56
N SER A 283 18.91 55.42 32.25
CA SER A 283 17.95 55.92 31.25
C SER A 283 18.23 55.38 29.86
N ILE A 284 19.50 55.42 29.43
CA ILE A 284 19.91 54.95 28.11
C ILE A 284 19.75 53.43 28.00
N ARG A 285 20.02 52.68 29.08
CA ARG A 285 19.71 51.26 29.12
C ARG A 285 18.21 50.97 28.98
N VAL A 286 17.33 51.69 29.69
CA VAL A 286 15.86 51.53 29.54
C VAL A 286 15.39 51.82 28.10
N ILE A 287 15.99 52.82 27.43
CA ILE A 287 15.71 53.08 26.00
C ILE A 287 16.13 51.90 25.13
N VAL A 288 17.38 51.44 25.26
CA VAL A 288 17.94 50.32 24.48
C VAL A 288 17.17 49.03 24.74
N ASP A 289 16.82 48.77 26.00
CA ASP A 289 16.02 47.60 26.41
C ASP A 289 14.62 47.65 25.79
N ASN A 290 13.98 48.83 25.69
CA ASN A 290 12.69 48.97 24.98
C ASN A 290 12.82 48.77 23.46
N GLU A 291 13.86 49.33 22.83
CA GLU A 291 14.16 49.11 21.41
C GLU A 291 14.51 47.65 21.10
N LEU A 292 15.11 46.93 22.03
CA LEU A 292 15.33 45.47 21.98
C LEU A 292 14.11 44.65 22.45
N GLY A 293 12.97 45.29 22.78
CA GLY A 293 11.74 44.65 23.26
C GLY A 293 11.86 43.88 24.58
N GLN A 294 12.93 44.15 25.34
CA GLN A 294 13.30 43.56 26.63
C GLN A 294 13.17 44.61 27.75
N ALA A 295 12.15 45.48 27.64
CA ALA A 295 12.00 46.71 28.42
C ALA A 295 12.13 46.50 29.94
N GLY A 296 13.14 47.14 30.54
CA GLY A 296 13.39 47.07 31.97
C GLY A 296 12.61 48.10 32.78
N GLU A 297 12.06 47.68 33.93
CA GLU A 297 11.41 48.56 34.90
C GLU A 297 12.45 49.10 35.91
N PRO A 298 12.50 50.42 36.19
CA PRO A 298 13.38 50.99 37.19
C PRO A 298 12.94 50.61 38.61
N ILE A 299 13.91 50.25 39.46
CA ILE A 299 13.68 49.86 40.86
C ILE A 299 14.52 50.71 41.83
N SER A 300 13.89 51.15 42.91
CA SER A 300 14.47 52.04 43.92
C SER A 300 15.13 51.29 45.08
N CYS A 301 16.28 51.78 45.55
CA CYS A 301 16.95 51.19 46.70
C CYS A 301 16.09 51.31 47.98
N GLY A 302 16.07 50.27 48.80
CA GLY A 302 15.30 50.22 50.04
C GLY A 302 13.79 50.04 49.88
N GLU A 303 13.27 50.06 48.64
CA GLU A 303 11.85 49.86 48.34
C GLU A 303 11.58 48.41 47.95
N ILE A 304 10.32 47.98 48.06
CA ILE A 304 9.90 46.64 47.65
C ILE A 304 9.53 46.70 46.17
N PHE A 305 10.15 45.84 45.37
CA PHE A 305 9.73 45.55 44.01
C PHE A 305 9.19 44.11 43.93
N TYR A 306 8.33 43.86 42.96
CA TYR A 306 7.72 42.56 42.76
C TYR A 306 8.31 41.85 41.54
N VAL A 307 8.40 40.53 41.65
CA VAL A 307 8.83 39.60 40.62
C VAL A 307 7.71 38.61 40.39
N ASP A 308 7.28 38.49 39.14
CA ASP A 308 6.10 37.72 38.78
C ASP A 308 6.38 36.22 38.67
N PRO A 309 5.36 35.36 38.79
CA PRO A 309 5.53 33.91 38.64
C PRO A 309 5.72 33.52 37.17
N TYR A 310 6.24 32.30 36.95
CA TYR A 310 6.47 31.72 35.63
C TYR A 310 7.37 32.55 34.70
N LEU A 311 8.31 33.29 35.27
CA LEU A 311 9.42 33.87 34.53
C LEU A 311 10.48 32.80 34.25
N GLN A 312 11.07 32.83 33.06
CA GLN A 312 12.27 32.04 32.76
C GLN A 312 13.53 32.68 33.36
N SER A 313 13.61 34.02 33.40
CA SER A 313 14.71 34.73 34.06
C SER A 313 14.35 36.12 34.59
N LEU A 314 15.16 36.57 35.55
CA LEU A 314 15.17 37.93 36.10
C LEU A 314 16.61 38.47 36.02
N GLN A 315 16.85 39.48 35.19
CA GLN A 315 18.09 40.26 35.19
C GLN A 315 17.89 41.51 36.06
N LEU A 316 18.79 41.71 37.03
CA LEU A 316 18.86 42.90 37.87
C LEU A 316 20.19 43.61 37.60
N VAL A 317 20.10 44.90 37.27
CA VAL A 317 21.24 45.73 36.89
C VAL A 317 21.31 46.93 37.82
N PHE A 318 22.44 47.12 38.48
CA PHE A 318 22.64 48.18 39.46
C PHE A 318 23.79 49.08 39.01
N PHE A 319 23.46 50.31 38.65
CA PHE A 319 24.41 51.39 38.36
C PHE A 319 24.72 52.10 39.67
N ARG A 320 26.00 52.21 40.02
CA ARG A 320 26.51 52.94 41.19
C ARG A 320 27.47 54.05 40.77
N SER A 321 27.83 54.93 41.70
CA SER A 321 28.90 55.90 41.43
C SER A 321 30.29 55.26 41.37
N LYS A 322 31.21 55.79 40.55
CA LYS A 322 32.61 55.33 40.48
C LYS A 322 33.36 55.39 41.82
N GLU A 323 32.96 56.27 42.74
CA GLU A 323 33.55 56.37 44.08
C GLU A 323 33.12 55.22 45.03
N LEU A 324 32.08 54.46 44.68
CA LEU A 324 31.49 53.44 45.56
C LEU A 324 32.03 52.04 45.27
N THR A 325 32.63 51.45 46.30
CA THR A 325 33.03 50.03 46.35
C THR A 325 32.04 49.15 47.12
N THR A 326 31.00 49.75 47.70
CA THR A 326 29.91 49.08 48.42
C THR A 326 29.10 48.19 47.48
N LYS A 327 28.76 46.99 47.95
CA LYS A 327 28.08 45.94 47.18
C LYS A 327 26.58 46.02 47.35
N VAL A 328 25.85 45.54 46.35
CA VAL A 328 24.40 45.39 46.46
C VAL A 328 24.07 44.17 47.31
N LYS A 329 23.17 44.36 48.27
CA LYS A 329 22.57 43.30 49.09
C LYS A 329 21.13 43.12 48.64
N LEU A 330 20.89 42.10 47.82
CA LEU A 330 19.55 41.73 47.35
C LEU A 330 18.87 40.79 48.36
N VAL A 331 17.56 40.94 48.52
CA VAL A 331 16.77 40.29 49.57
C VAL A 331 15.43 39.81 49.00
N LYS A 332 15.11 38.52 49.17
CA LYS A 332 13.75 37.98 48.95
C LYS A 332 12.96 38.03 50.26
N LEU A 333 11.70 38.45 50.19
CA LEU A 333 10.77 38.41 51.31
C LEU A 333 9.73 37.29 51.13
N ASP A 334 9.26 36.71 52.23
CA ASP A 334 8.00 35.95 52.28
C ASP A 334 6.79 36.88 52.44
N GLU A 335 5.58 36.31 52.46
CA GLU A 335 4.31 37.06 52.63
C GLU A 335 4.19 37.76 53.98
N GLN A 336 4.94 37.33 54.99
CA GLN A 336 4.97 37.94 56.31
C GLN A 336 6.09 39.00 56.42
N GLY A 337 6.84 39.23 55.33
CA GLY A 337 7.94 40.20 55.26
C GLY A 337 9.27 39.71 55.83
N ASN A 338 9.41 38.43 56.18
CA ASN A 338 10.70 37.89 56.63
C ASN A 338 11.63 37.64 55.45
N THR A 339 12.93 37.76 55.68
CA THR A 339 13.95 37.44 54.68
C THR A 339 14.11 35.93 54.51
N ILE A 340 13.83 35.41 53.30
CA ILE A 340 13.98 33.97 52.97
C ILE A 340 15.17 33.67 52.04
N TYR A 341 15.74 34.69 51.41
CA TYR A 341 16.99 34.62 50.64
C TYR A 341 17.74 35.94 50.73
N LYS A 342 19.07 35.88 50.76
CA LYS A 342 19.94 37.03 50.53
C LYS A 342 20.96 36.71 49.44
N PHE A 343 21.37 37.74 48.71
CA PHE A 343 22.56 37.74 47.88
C PHE A 343 23.39 38.98 48.17
N SER A 344 24.71 38.84 48.33
CA SER A 344 25.65 39.95 48.43
C SER A 344 27.03 39.49 47.93
N ASN A 345 27.69 40.31 47.10
CA ASN A 345 29.07 40.08 46.65
C ASN A 345 29.33 38.66 46.08
N GLY A 346 28.43 38.15 45.23
CA GLY A 346 28.56 36.81 44.64
C GLY A 346 28.21 35.64 45.57
N VAL A 347 27.75 35.88 46.80
CA VAL A 347 27.42 34.85 47.79
C VAL A 347 25.90 34.74 47.97
N GLU A 348 25.35 33.54 47.76
CA GLU A 348 23.95 33.20 48.07
C GLU A 348 23.77 32.75 49.53
N GLU A 349 22.70 33.21 50.19
CA GLU A 349 22.26 32.74 51.50
C GLU A 349 20.77 32.31 51.42
N ARG A 350 20.54 31.03 51.17
CA ARG A 350 19.19 30.43 51.05
C ARG A 350 18.64 30.06 52.43
N LEU A 351 17.92 30.97 53.08
CA LEU A 351 17.41 30.80 54.45
C LEU A 351 16.18 29.86 54.54
N ALA A 352 15.31 29.87 53.53
CA ALA A 352 14.21 28.91 53.41
C ALA A 352 14.18 28.27 52.02
N PRO A 353 15.08 27.32 51.71
CA PRO A 353 15.27 26.78 50.35
C PRO A 353 13.99 26.24 49.69
N ALA A 354 13.07 25.66 50.46
CA ALA A 354 11.80 25.14 49.95
C ALA A 354 10.87 26.21 49.36
N LEU A 355 10.99 27.47 49.79
CA LEU A 355 10.20 28.61 49.29
C LEU A 355 10.86 29.32 48.09
N LEU A 356 12.05 28.87 47.66
CA LEU A 356 12.78 29.44 46.52
C LEU A 356 12.61 28.60 45.24
N GLY A 357 11.91 27.47 45.32
CA GLY A 357 11.71 26.56 44.19
C GLY A 357 13.04 26.12 43.56
N ASP A 358 13.09 26.16 42.24
CA ASP A 358 14.26 25.72 41.46
C ASP A 358 15.14 26.92 41.00
N MET A 359 14.98 28.09 41.64
CA MET A 359 15.71 29.33 41.37
C MET A 359 17.23 29.14 41.41
N GLN A 360 17.93 29.59 40.38
CA GLN A 360 19.37 29.47 40.22
C GLN A 360 20.00 30.80 39.82
N LEU A 361 21.09 31.18 40.47
CA LEU A 361 21.95 32.28 40.03
C LEU A 361 22.71 31.82 38.77
N SER A 362 22.33 32.34 37.60
CA SER A 362 22.93 31.96 36.31
C SER A 362 24.06 32.91 35.88
N LYS A 363 24.02 34.19 36.29
CA LYS A 363 25.07 35.18 36.03
C LYS A 363 25.28 36.08 37.25
N TYR A 364 26.54 36.32 37.61
CA TYR A 364 26.94 37.47 38.43
C TYR A 364 28.15 38.11 37.75
N ALA A 365 28.05 39.40 37.44
CA ALA A 365 29.11 40.15 36.79
C ALA A 365 29.23 41.55 37.41
N GLU A 366 30.46 42.01 37.60
CA GLU A 366 30.76 43.34 38.12
C GLU A 366 31.68 44.06 37.13
N LYS A 367 31.10 44.95 36.30
CA LYS A 367 31.79 45.71 35.25
C LYS A 367 31.87 47.18 35.68
N ARG A 368 33.05 47.67 36.07
CA ARG A 368 33.29 49.08 36.47
C ARG A 368 32.35 49.56 37.61
N ASN A 369 31.32 50.33 37.25
CA ASN A 369 30.30 50.90 38.14
C ASN A 369 28.91 50.26 37.91
N ARG A 370 28.85 49.11 37.23
CA ARG A 370 27.67 48.26 37.01
C ARG A 370 27.85 46.92 37.74
N GLU A 371 26.85 46.54 38.53
CA GLU A 371 26.72 45.22 39.13
C GLU A 371 25.50 44.54 38.48
N GLU A 372 25.66 43.31 37.98
CA GLU A 372 24.67 42.60 37.18
C GLU A 372 24.44 41.20 37.75
N ILE A 373 23.18 40.87 38.04
CA ILE A 373 22.75 39.61 38.63
C ILE A 373 21.66 39.03 37.73
N VAL A 374 21.78 37.77 37.29
CA VAL A 374 20.71 37.06 36.57
C VAL A 374 20.34 35.80 37.34
N PHE A 375 19.03 35.63 37.54
CA PHE A 375 18.43 34.42 38.05
C PHE A 375 17.67 33.70 36.94
N ASP A 376 17.94 32.42 36.74
CA ASP A 376 17.05 31.51 36.03
C ASP A 376 15.99 31.01 37.02
N PHE A 377 14.73 30.96 36.59
CA PHE A 377 13.55 30.57 37.39
C PHE A 377 13.41 31.34 38.71
N PRO A 378 13.37 32.69 38.67
CA PRO A 378 13.38 33.55 39.86
C PRO A 378 12.18 33.28 40.78
N ALA A 379 12.43 33.28 42.10
CA ALA A 379 11.36 33.08 43.08
C ALA A 379 10.36 34.27 43.09
N PRO A 380 9.05 34.06 42.88
CA PRO A 380 8.09 35.15 42.75
C PRO A 380 7.69 35.83 44.06
N GLY A 381 7.08 37.00 43.94
CA GLY A 381 6.60 37.84 45.05
C GLY A 381 7.51 39.01 45.37
N ALA A 382 7.49 39.46 46.63
CA ALA A 382 8.26 40.61 47.09
C ALA A 382 9.79 40.38 47.13
N TRP A 383 10.53 41.35 46.62
CA TRP A 383 11.99 41.50 46.72
C TRP A 383 12.34 42.94 47.14
N ARG A 384 13.56 43.14 47.65
CA ARG A 384 14.16 44.46 47.91
C ARG A 384 15.66 44.39 47.67
N PHE A 385 16.28 45.48 47.25
CA PHE A 385 17.73 45.64 47.36
C PHE A 385 18.11 46.75 48.35
N GLU A 386 19.23 46.54 49.02
CA GLU A 386 19.86 47.42 49.99
C GLU A 386 21.33 47.58 49.59
N VAL A 387 22.03 48.59 50.14
CA VAL A 387 23.49 48.71 49.99
C VAL A 387 24.11 48.87 51.37
N GLU A 388 25.14 48.07 51.64
CA GLU A 388 25.79 48.06 52.94
C GLU A 388 26.45 49.42 53.24
N SER A 389 26.27 49.92 54.47
CA SER A 389 26.78 51.21 54.96
C SER A 389 26.16 52.50 54.40
N LEU A 390 25.11 52.44 53.57
CA LEU A 390 24.33 53.61 53.15
C LEU A 390 22.97 53.69 53.85
N SER A 391 22.41 54.90 53.99
CA SER A 391 20.99 55.08 54.29
C SER A 391 20.15 54.84 53.04
N THR A 392 18.85 54.58 53.17
CA THR A 392 17.94 54.45 52.01
C THR A 392 18.01 55.67 51.10
N GLU A 393 17.96 56.88 51.67
CA GLU A 393 18.04 58.16 50.96
C GLU A 393 19.35 58.30 50.17
N GLU A 394 20.49 57.96 50.78
CA GLU A 394 21.80 58.04 50.14
C GLU A 394 21.99 56.93 49.09
N CYS A 395 21.39 55.77 49.31
CA CYS A 395 21.38 54.68 48.35
C CYS A 395 20.53 55.03 47.12
N GLN A 396 19.30 55.53 47.29
CA GLN A 396 18.45 56.00 46.19
C GLN A 396 19.11 57.14 45.38
N ARG A 397 19.94 57.97 46.05
CA ARG A 397 20.71 59.04 45.39
C ARG A 397 21.93 58.55 44.60
N ARG A 398 22.61 57.49 45.05
CA ARG A 398 23.89 57.00 44.47
C ARG A 398 23.81 55.67 43.71
N TYR A 399 22.65 55.02 43.74
CA TYR A 399 22.35 53.82 42.96
C TYR A 399 21.10 54.08 42.12
N GLN A 400 21.14 53.63 40.87
CA GLN A 400 19.97 53.48 40.01
C GLN A 400 19.95 52.03 39.57
N ALA A 401 18.77 51.41 39.53
CA ALA A 401 18.69 49.99 39.21
C ALA A 401 17.49 49.69 38.32
N VAL A 402 17.61 48.63 37.54
CA VAL A 402 16.63 48.18 36.56
C VAL A 402 16.43 46.69 36.75
N LYS A 403 15.17 46.23 36.78
CA LYS A 403 14.82 44.82 36.60
C LYS A 403 14.34 44.62 35.16
N ALA A 404 14.87 43.60 34.49
CA ALA A 404 14.30 43.07 33.25
C ALA A 404 13.84 41.63 33.54
N GLN A 405 12.68 41.27 33.03
CA GLN A 405 12.05 39.97 33.27
C GLN A 405 11.78 39.30 31.93
N ALA A 406 12.19 38.03 31.80
CA ALA A 406 11.83 37.21 30.65
C ALA A 406 10.73 36.23 31.07
N VAL A 407 9.59 36.28 30.39
CA VAL A 407 8.43 35.40 30.59
C VAL A 407 8.74 33.99 30.06
N ALA A 408 8.14 32.96 30.67
CA ALA A 408 8.21 31.59 30.15
C ALA A 408 7.81 31.48 28.68
N GLU A 409 8.54 30.68 27.91
CA GLU A 409 8.03 30.20 26.64
C GLU A 409 6.98 29.11 26.90
N ALA A 410 5.74 29.38 26.52
CA ALA A 410 4.78 28.32 26.28
C ALA A 410 5.27 27.51 25.07
N THR A 411 5.60 26.24 25.27
CA THR A 411 5.95 25.32 24.19
C THR A 411 4.84 24.28 24.04
N LEU A 412 4.41 24.07 22.81
CA LEU A 412 3.20 23.31 22.54
C LEU A 412 3.54 21.86 22.20
N GLY A 413 2.84 20.93 22.85
CA GLY A 413 2.71 19.58 22.32
C GLY A 413 1.92 19.68 21.03
N SER A 414 2.59 19.48 19.89
CA SER A 414 1.94 19.65 18.59
C SER A 414 0.74 18.72 18.49
N PRO A 415 -0.49 19.21 18.20
CA PRO A 415 -1.72 18.40 18.13
C PRO A 415 -1.78 17.64 16.80
N LYS A 416 -0.71 16.92 16.48
CA LYS A 416 -0.49 16.26 15.20
C LYS A 416 -0.45 14.75 15.44
N PRO A 417 -1.23 13.95 14.68
CA PRO A 417 -1.00 12.52 14.57
C PRO A 417 0.45 12.29 14.16
N SER A 418 1.06 11.18 14.58
CA SER A 418 2.48 10.94 14.40
C SER A 418 2.89 10.78 12.93
N GLY A 419 3.23 11.90 12.28
CA GLY A 419 3.84 11.97 10.95
C GLY A 419 3.12 12.83 9.91
N SER A 420 1.84 13.18 10.09
CA SER A 420 1.03 13.81 9.02
C SER A 420 1.34 15.30 8.79
N GLY A 421 1.43 16.09 9.87
CA GLY A 421 1.56 17.55 9.79
C GLY A 421 0.25 18.33 9.99
N PHE A 422 -0.90 17.68 9.84
CA PHE A 422 -2.27 18.21 9.84
C PHE A 422 -3.25 17.15 10.42
N LEU A 423 -4.50 17.55 10.68
CA LEU A 423 -5.61 16.65 11.04
C LEU A 423 -6.48 16.30 9.82
N ALA A 424 -7.01 15.08 9.78
CA ALA A 424 -8.00 14.69 8.79
C ALA A 424 -9.38 15.30 9.14
N GLN A 425 -10.09 15.82 8.14
CA GLN A 425 -11.48 16.27 8.33
C GLN A 425 -12.36 15.08 8.75
N GLN A 426 -13.14 15.29 9.81
CA GLN A 426 -14.16 14.35 10.27
C GLN A 426 -15.53 14.93 9.96
N PHE A 427 -16.32 14.23 9.13
CA PHE A 427 -17.63 14.72 8.68
C PHE A 427 -18.76 14.53 9.71
N ASP A 428 -18.57 13.62 10.66
CA ASP A 428 -19.58 13.15 11.61
C ASP A 428 -19.21 13.56 13.04
N ALA A 429 -20.20 13.85 13.87
CA ALA A 429 -19.99 14.12 15.30
C ALA A 429 -19.34 12.90 16.01
N PRO A 430 -18.32 13.09 16.88
CA PRO A 430 -17.95 14.33 17.54
C PRO A 430 -16.89 15.18 16.82
N TYR A 431 -16.64 14.94 15.52
CA TYR A 431 -15.70 15.66 14.66
C TYR A 431 -14.22 15.60 15.07
N TYR A 432 -13.84 14.65 15.93
CA TYR A 432 -12.45 14.25 16.16
C TYR A 432 -12.36 12.73 16.00
N ASP A 433 -11.15 12.19 15.84
CA ASP A 433 -10.99 10.74 15.75
C ASP A 433 -11.22 10.08 17.12
N ILE A 434 -12.25 9.24 17.22
CA ILE A 434 -12.60 8.59 18.49
C ILE A 434 -11.65 7.43 18.84
N ASP A 435 -10.95 6.88 17.85
CA ASP A 435 -10.01 5.77 18.03
C ASP A 435 -8.57 6.31 18.28
N ASP A 436 -8.23 7.55 17.85
CA ASP A 436 -7.03 8.32 18.27
C ASP A 436 -7.35 9.79 18.66
N PRO A 437 -7.92 10.04 19.85
CA PRO A 437 -8.40 11.37 20.25
C PRO A 437 -7.26 12.27 20.78
N ILE A 438 -6.84 13.24 19.95
CA ILE A 438 -5.69 14.13 20.22
C ILE A 438 -6.09 15.33 21.11
N PRO A 439 -5.54 15.46 22.33
CA PRO A 439 -5.76 16.65 23.16
C PRO A 439 -4.78 17.77 22.82
N PHE A 440 -5.18 19.01 23.06
CA PHE A 440 -4.26 20.14 23.18
C PHE A 440 -3.37 19.97 24.41
N VAL A 441 -2.06 20.19 24.25
CA VAL A 441 -1.05 20.04 25.32
C VAL A 441 -0.12 21.25 25.34
N VAL A 442 0.06 21.86 26.51
CA VAL A 442 0.92 23.03 26.75
C VAL A 442 1.99 22.68 27.77
N ARG A 443 3.24 23.10 27.53
CA ARG A 443 4.39 22.88 28.42
C ARG A 443 5.18 24.18 28.55
N LEU A 444 5.15 24.81 29.73
CA LEU A 444 6.01 25.95 30.01
C LEU A 444 7.48 25.51 30.07
N LYS A 445 8.35 26.26 29.39
CA LYS A 445 9.80 26.05 29.39
C LYS A 445 10.53 27.40 29.38
N SER A 446 11.83 27.36 29.64
CA SER A 446 12.73 28.42 29.19
C SER A 446 13.17 28.22 27.74
N ASP A 447 13.74 29.27 27.16
CA ASP A 447 14.65 29.31 26.01
C ASP A 447 15.49 28.03 25.78
N LYS A 448 16.15 27.54 26.84
CA LYS A 448 17.05 26.37 26.89
C LYS A 448 16.27 25.04 26.87
N GLY A 449 14.95 25.09 26.73
CA GLY A 449 14.06 23.92 26.71
C GLY A 449 13.81 23.27 28.08
N VAL A 450 14.24 23.90 29.18
CA VAL A 450 14.08 23.39 30.54
C VAL A 450 12.63 23.60 31.02
N PRO A 451 11.90 22.55 31.46
CA PRO A 451 10.53 22.69 31.94
C PRO A 451 10.41 23.61 33.16
N ILE A 452 9.49 24.56 33.11
CA ILE A 452 9.16 25.44 34.23
C ILE A 452 8.13 24.75 35.11
N LYS A 453 8.50 24.59 36.39
CA LYS A 453 7.70 23.84 37.37
C LYS A 453 6.42 24.58 37.74
N TYR A 454 5.35 23.82 37.87
CA TYR A 454 4.07 24.34 38.32
C TYR A 454 4.01 24.45 39.86
N ASP A 455 3.61 25.63 40.36
CA ASP A 455 3.25 25.83 41.77
C ASP A 455 1.86 25.25 42.09
N ASP A 456 1.79 23.92 42.23
CA ASP A 456 0.53 23.19 42.36
C ASP A 456 -0.17 23.32 43.73
N LYS A 457 0.49 23.94 44.71
CA LYS A 457 0.05 24.03 46.12
C LYS A 457 0.41 25.34 46.83
N GLY A 458 1.20 26.21 46.20
CA GLY A 458 1.58 27.50 46.76
C GLY A 458 0.64 28.63 46.34
N ASN A 459 1.23 29.78 46.06
CA ASN A 459 0.55 31.07 46.10
C ASN A 459 0.24 31.61 44.68
N TYR A 460 0.75 30.93 43.65
CA TYR A 460 0.66 31.37 42.26
C TYR A 460 -0.01 30.30 41.36
N PRO A 461 -1.22 29.81 41.66
CA PRO A 461 -1.89 28.81 40.83
C PRO A 461 -2.14 29.37 39.42
N LEU A 462 -1.98 28.51 38.39
CA LEU A 462 -1.98 28.91 36.98
C LEU A 462 -3.13 28.23 36.24
N THR A 463 -4.16 29.02 35.99
CA THR A 463 -5.31 28.61 35.17
C THR A 463 -4.92 28.81 33.71
N VAL A 464 -4.74 27.71 32.97
CA VAL A 464 -4.45 27.77 31.54
C VAL A 464 -5.73 27.51 30.77
N VAL A 465 -6.08 28.48 29.93
CA VAL A 465 -7.28 28.52 29.10
C VAL A 465 -6.87 28.50 27.63
N ALA A 466 -7.67 27.84 26.79
CA ALA A 466 -7.50 27.81 25.35
C ALA A 466 -8.83 28.13 24.65
N ASN A 467 -8.83 29.11 23.75
CA ASN A 467 -10.01 29.56 22.99
C ASN A 467 -9.83 29.19 21.50
N LEU A 468 -10.72 28.36 20.96
CA LEU A 468 -10.61 27.86 19.58
C LEU A 468 -11.26 28.82 18.57
N ALA A 469 -10.43 29.51 17.79
CA ALA A 469 -10.82 30.21 16.59
C ALA A 469 -10.81 29.25 15.39
N LEU A 470 -11.96 29.18 14.71
CA LEU A 470 -12.19 28.35 13.53
C LEU A 470 -11.65 29.05 12.27
N PRO A 471 -11.44 28.33 11.15
CA PRO A 471 -11.05 28.95 9.88
C PRO A 471 -12.06 30.01 9.44
N ALA A 472 -11.58 31.13 8.91
CA ALA A 472 -12.43 32.20 8.42
C ALA A 472 -13.38 31.73 7.29
N ASP A 473 -14.58 32.30 7.26
CA ASP A 473 -15.65 32.03 6.28
C ASP A 473 -16.12 30.56 6.17
N ALA A 474 -15.69 29.67 7.06
CA ALA A 474 -16.01 28.24 6.97
C ALA A 474 -17.48 27.92 7.33
N LEU A 475 -18.17 27.20 6.43
CA LEU A 475 -19.53 26.72 6.63
C LEU A 475 -19.54 25.47 7.53
N LEU A 476 -19.78 25.68 8.83
CA LEU A 476 -19.82 24.62 9.84
C LEU A 476 -21.05 23.71 9.68
N PRO A 477 -20.96 22.42 10.06
CA PRO A 477 -22.13 21.54 10.22
C PRO A 477 -23.15 22.15 11.19
N SER A 478 -24.45 22.00 10.90
CA SER A 478 -25.54 22.59 11.69
C SER A 478 -25.64 22.08 13.14
N ASP A 479 -25.03 20.94 13.40
CA ASP A 479 -24.94 20.21 14.66
C ASP A 479 -23.57 20.36 15.36
N PHE A 480 -22.59 21.00 14.71
CA PHE A 480 -21.32 21.38 15.35
C PHE A 480 -21.51 22.63 16.21
N GLN A 481 -21.15 22.51 17.49
CA GLN A 481 -20.94 23.66 18.37
C GLN A 481 -19.44 23.77 18.64
N ALA A 482 -18.87 24.95 18.42
CA ALA A 482 -17.47 25.21 18.74
C ALA A 482 -17.22 24.99 20.24
N PRO A 483 -16.18 24.26 20.66
CA PRO A 483 -15.70 24.38 22.03
C PRO A 483 -15.27 25.84 22.23
N GLY A 484 -15.90 26.51 23.20
CA GLY A 484 -15.64 27.91 23.50
C GLY A 484 -14.34 28.07 24.28
N GLU A 485 -14.47 28.49 25.54
CA GLU A 485 -13.36 28.53 26.47
C GLU A 485 -13.06 27.10 26.99
N VAL A 486 -11.83 26.63 26.79
CA VAL A 486 -11.37 25.29 27.19
C VAL A 486 -10.34 25.41 28.31
N GLU A 487 -10.69 24.96 29.52
CA GLU A 487 -9.75 24.82 30.64
C GLU A 487 -8.80 23.64 30.39
N LEU A 488 -7.50 23.85 30.63
CA LEU A 488 -6.46 22.81 30.49
C LEU A 488 -5.98 22.34 31.88
N TYR A 489 -6.08 21.05 32.13
CA TYR A 489 -5.78 20.42 33.41
C TYR A 489 -4.29 20.07 33.53
N TYR A 490 -3.63 20.48 34.62
CA TYR A 490 -2.23 20.17 34.84
C TYR A 490 -1.98 18.70 35.19
N SER A 491 -1.04 18.07 34.48
CA SER A 491 -0.56 16.70 34.71
C SER A 491 0.84 16.72 35.33
N GLY A 492 0.90 16.55 36.65
CA GLY A 492 2.16 16.57 37.42
C GLY A 492 3.14 15.45 37.09
N GLU A 493 2.68 14.34 36.50
CA GLU A 493 3.58 13.27 36.03
C GLU A 493 4.39 13.66 34.79
N ARG A 494 3.92 14.66 34.04
CA ARG A 494 4.48 15.06 32.73
C ARG A 494 4.92 16.52 32.65
N SER A 495 4.57 17.33 33.65
CA SER A 495 4.77 18.79 33.65
C SER A 495 4.12 19.47 32.43
N GLU A 496 2.89 19.08 32.12
CA GLU A 496 2.11 19.61 31.00
C GLU A 496 0.66 19.90 31.40
N TRP A 497 0.06 20.94 30.84
CA TRP A 497 -1.38 21.18 30.89
C TRP A 497 -2.01 20.51 29.68
N SER A 498 -3.08 19.76 29.89
CA SER A 498 -3.78 19.01 28.83
C SER A 498 -5.29 19.25 28.89
N SER A 499 -5.90 19.34 27.72
CA SER A 499 -7.37 19.36 27.59
C SER A 499 -8.01 17.98 27.85
N ALA A 500 -7.21 16.91 27.95
CA ALA A 500 -7.68 15.62 28.48
C ALA A 500 -7.74 15.66 30.02
N HIS A 501 -8.93 15.54 30.60
CA HIS A 501 -9.12 15.60 32.06
C HIS A 501 -8.64 14.29 32.71
N PRO A 502 -7.72 14.32 33.69
CA PRO A 502 -6.95 13.15 34.13
C PRO A 502 -7.78 12.03 34.80
N THR A 503 -8.98 12.35 35.29
CA THR A 503 -9.85 11.41 36.02
C THR A 503 -11.30 11.35 35.52
N ASP A 504 -11.64 12.04 34.43
CA ASP A 504 -13.03 12.20 33.96
C ASP A 504 -13.07 12.46 32.45
N PRO A 505 -13.02 11.41 31.61
CA PRO A 505 -12.99 11.57 30.15
C PRO A 505 -14.19 12.33 29.56
N SER A 506 -15.29 12.51 30.30
CA SER A 506 -16.45 13.28 29.85
C SER A 506 -16.22 14.79 29.81
N LYS A 507 -15.14 15.27 30.46
CA LYS A 507 -14.68 16.67 30.43
C LYS A 507 -13.48 16.89 29.52
N SER A 508 -12.98 15.85 28.87
CA SER A 508 -11.87 15.98 27.93
C SER A 508 -12.32 16.73 26.68
N VAL A 509 -11.56 17.72 26.27
CA VAL A 509 -11.70 18.37 24.96
C VAL A 509 -10.56 17.91 24.07
N TYR A 510 -10.84 17.74 22.77
CA TYR A 510 -9.92 17.23 21.77
C TYR A 510 -9.87 18.16 20.56
N ALA A 511 -8.83 18.04 19.74
CA ALA A 511 -8.69 18.82 18.52
C ALA A 511 -9.75 18.40 17.48
N VAL A 512 -10.72 19.28 17.24
CA VAL A 512 -11.86 19.04 16.33
C VAL A 512 -11.53 19.45 14.90
N ALA A 513 -12.07 18.71 13.94
CA ALA A 513 -11.80 18.84 12.52
C ALA A 513 -13.09 18.79 11.64
N PRO A 514 -14.17 19.53 11.96
CA PRO A 514 -15.44 19.48 11.21
C PRO A 514 -15.32 20.00 9.77
N VAL A 515 -14.40 20.94 9.51
CA VAL A 515 -14.18 21.61 8.22
C VAL A 515 -12.70 21.74 7.90
N GLU A 516 -12.35 21.76 6.61
CA GLU A 516 -11.00 22.04 6.12
C GLU A 516 -10.59 23.50 6.37
N GLY A 517 -9.29 23.73 6.63
CA GLY A 517 -8.71 25.06 6.86
C GLY A 517 -7.70 25.09 8.01
N THR A 518 -7.15 26.27 8.30
CA THR A 518 -6.27 26.49 9.46
C THR A 518 -7.07 27.03 10.64
N TYR A 519 -7.02 26.29 11.74
CA TYR A 519 -7.61 26.62 13.03
C TYR A 519 -6.55 27.29 13.90
N SER A 520 -6.95 28.29 14.67
CA SER A 520 -6.08 28.97 15.62
C SER A 520 -6.61 28.72 17.04
N LEU A 521 -5.72 28.38 17.97
CA LEU A 521 -6.07 28.16 19.37
C LEU A 521 -5.31 29.20 20.20
N ASN A 522 -6.05 30.20 20.70
CA ASN A 522 -5.52 31.30 21.48
C ASN A 522 -5.44 30.85 22.94
N ILE A 523 -4.23 30.60 23.43
CA ILE A 523 -3.94 30.03 24.74
C ILE A 523 -3.46 31.15 25.67
N THR A 524 -3.97 31.16 26.90
CA THR A 524 -3.65 32.18 27.90
C THR A 524 -3.49 31.53 29.27
N GLY A 525 -2.35 31.78 29.91
CA GLY A 525 -2.13 31.43 31.31
C GLY A 525 -2.44 32.62 32.20
N THR A 526 -3.37 32.47 33.15
CA THR A 526 -3.69 33.49 34.16
C THR A 526 -3.42 32.99 35.57
N THR A 527 -2.88 33.87 36.41
CA THR A 527 -2.45 33.56 37.78
C THR A 527 -2.58 34.80 38.67
N VAL A 528 -1.94 34.77 39.84
CA VAL A 528 -1.77 35.93 40.73
C VAL A 528 -0.41 36.57 40.40
N GLY A 529 -0.36 37.89 40.21
CA GLY A 529 0.90 38.61 40.01
C GLY A 529 1.79 38.58 41.25
N GLY A 530 3.08 38.89 41.11
CA GLY A 530 4.01 38.96 42.25
C GLY A 530 3.59 39.98 43.31
N ASN A 531 2.81 40.98 42.91
CA ASN A 531 2.17 42.01 43.74
C ASN A 531 0.87 41.57 44.45
N GLY A 532 0.34 40.37 44.15
CA GLY A 532 -0.98 39.90 44.62
C GLY A 532 -2.15 40.20 43.69
N GLU A 533 -1.92 40.70 42.47
CA GLU A 533 -2.96 41.06 41.50
C GLU A 533 -3.60 39.83 40.84
N ILE A 534 -4.92 39.69 40.97
CA ILE A 534 -5.65 38.52 40.49
C ILE A 534 -5.92 38.66 38.98
N GLY A 535 -5.50 37.66 38.19
CA GLY A 535 -5.69 37.65 36.74
C GLY A 535 -4.45 38.11 35.95
N TYR A 536 -3.28 38.18 36.59
CA TYR A 536 -2.00 38.42 35.91
C TYR A 536 -1.80 37.41 34.77
N GLN A 537 -1.57 37.91 33.56
CA GLN A 537 -1.41 37.09 32.36
C GLN A 537 0.04 36.60 32.26
N ALA A 538 0.31 35.44 32.85
CA ALA A 538 1.63 34.83 32.85
C ALA A 538 2.13 34.43 31.45
N PHE A 539 1.25 34.18 30.48
CA PHE A 539 1.63 34.06 29.07
C PHE A 539 0.42 34.20 28.13
N SER A 540 0.69 34.49 26.86
CA SER A 540 -0.25 34.43 25.75
C SER A 540 0.40 33.78 24.53
N GLN A 541 -0.30 32.89 23.82
CA GLN A 541 0.24 32.27 22.61
C GLN A 541 -0.87 31.79 21.67
N THR A 542 -0.69 32.00 20.37
CA THR A 542 -1.56 31.44 19.32
C THR A 542 -0.91 30.18 18.75
N LEU A 543 -1.51 29.02 19.01
CA LEU A 543 -1.22 27.78 18.28
C LEU A 543 -2.00 27.77 16.96
N THR A 544 -1.47 27.16 15.91
CA THR A 544 -2.27 26.80 14.72
C THR A 544 -2.20 25.31 14.40
N TYR A 545 -3.31 24.76 13.90
CA TYR A 545 -3.33 23.45 13.26
C TYR A 545 -4.15 23.49 11.97
N THR A 546 -3.66 22.83 10.93
CA THR A 546 -4.40 22.68 9.67
C THR A 546 -5.22 21.40 9.72
N VAL A 547 -6.49 21.50 9.31
CA VAL A 547 -7.32 20.37 8.92
C VAL A 547 -7.32 20.29 7.40
N LYS A 548 -7.07 19.09 6.86
CA LYS A 548 -7.23 18.79 5.44
C LYS A 548 -8.47 17.92 5.23
N LYS A 549 -9.20 18.15 4.15
CA LYS A 549 -10.16 17.17 3.63
C LYS A 549 -9.36 16.05 2.95
N LEU A 550 -9.42 14.85 3.52
CA LEU A 550 -8.89 13.65 2.90
C LEU A 550 -10.01 12.90 2.17
N GLU A 551 -9.73 12.38 0.99
CA GLU A 551 -10.63 11.42 0.33
C GLU A 551 -10.52 10.08 1.07
N ARG A 552 -11.64 9.53 1.56
CA ARG A 552 -11.62 8.22 2.19
C ARG A 552 -11.70 7.15 1.09
N PHE A 553 -10.97 6.06 1.27
CA PHE A 553 -11.10 4.86 0.46
C PHE A 553 -11.38 3.64 1.34
N SER A 554 -11.92 2.60 0.73
CA SER A 554 -12.10 1.29 1.35
C SER A 554 -11.96 0.17 0.34
N PHE A 555 -11.92 -1.07 0.81
CA PHE A 555 -11.92 -2.25 -0.05
C PHE A 555 -13.03 -3.22 0.34
N SER A 556 -13.47 -4.02 -0.63
CA SER A 556 -14.36 -5.18 -0.43
C SER A 556 -13.68 -6.43 -0.97
N VAL A 557 -13.93 -7.59 -0.35
CA VAL A 557 -13.60 -8.89 -0.93
C VAL A 557 -14.70 -9.27 -1.92
N GLU A 558 -14.36 -9.42 -3.19
CA GLU A 558 -15.30 -9.74 -4.27
C GLU A 558 -15.27 -11.25 -4.60
N SER A 559 -14.11 -11.90 -4.41
CA SER A 559 -13.93 -13.35 -4.45
C SER A 559 -13.03 -13.81 -3.30
N PRO A 560 -13.33 -14.91 -2.60
CA PRO A 560 -14.59 -15.66 -2.65
C PRO A 560 -15.74 -14.84 -2.04
N ALA A 561 -16.96 -15.07 -2.51
CA ALA A 561 -18.14 -14.39 -1.96
C ALA A 561 -18.47 -14.91 -0.54
N ASN A 562 -18.99 -14.05 0.33
CA ASN A 562 -19.35 -14.46 1.69
C ASN A 562 -20.50 -15.49 1.69
N GLY A 563 -20.23 -16.70 2.17
CA GLY A 563 -21.13 -17.85 2.12
C GLY A 563 -20.92 -18.77 0.90
N GLU A 564 -19.93 -18.51 0.05
CA GLU A 564 -19.64 -19.34 -1.12
C GLU A 564 -19.21 -20.77 -0.74
N THR A 565 -19.51 -21.73 -1.60
CA THR A 565 -19.06 -23.12 -1.47
C THR A 565 -18.11 -23.44 -2.62
N LEU A 566 -16.85 -23.67 -2.31
CA LEU A 566 -15.79 -23.97 -3.28
C LEU A 566 -15.34 -25.44 -3.15
N PRO A 567 -14.94 -26.09 -4.23
CA PRO A 567 -14.29 -27.40 -4.13
C PRO A 567 -12.92 -27.30 -3.44
N CYS A 568 -12.56 -28.32 -2.64
CA CYS A 568 -11.19 -28.46 -2.12
C CYS A 568 -10.20 -28.75 -3.25
N ASN A 569 -10.65 -29.57 -4.19
CA ASN A 569 -9.81 -30.32 -5.10
C ASN A 569 -10.58 -30.67 -6.37
N ASN A 570 -9.84 -30.83 -7.45
CA ASN A 570 -10.28 -31.37 -8.71
C ASN A 570 -9.77 -32.81 -8.86
N VAL A 571 -10.22 -33.48 -9.92
CA VAL A 571 -9.75 -34.81 -10.33
C VAL A 571 -9.07 -34.68 -11.68
N GLN A 572 -7.76 -34.92 -11.74
CA GLN A 572 -6.98 -34.82 -12.98
C GLN A 572 -6.10 -36.07 -13.13
N GLU A 573 -6.19 -36.72 -14.29
CA GLU A 573 -5.39 -37.91 -14.66
C GLU A 573 -5.36 -39.03 -13.60
N GLY A 574 -6.46 -39.22 -12.86
CA GLY A 574 -6.60 -40.21 -11.79
C GLY A 574 -5.98 -39.81 -10.45
N GLN A 575 -5.65 -38.52 -10.26
CA GLN A 575 -5.16 -37.95 -9.00
C GLN A 575 -6.09 -36.84 -8.50
N LEU A 576 -6.12 -36.64 -7.17
CA LEU A 576 -6.72 -35.44 -6.58
C LEU A 576 -5.70 -34.29 -6.70
N VAL A 577 -6.09 -33.21 -7.36
CA VAL A 577 -5.26 -32.01 -7.52
C VAL A 577 -5.98 -30.86 -6.82
N ASN A 578 -5.35 -30.27 -5.81
CA ASN A 578 -5.99 -29.25 -4.99
C ASN A 578 -6.26 -27.98 -5.81
N ILE A 579 -7.38 -27.32 -5.55
CA ILE A 579 -7.79 -26.10 -6.28
C ILE A 579 -7.36 -24.90 -5.42
N PRO A 580 -6.59 -23.93 -5.96
CA PRO A 580 -6.27 -22.71 -5.23
C PRO A 580 -7.53 -21.86 -5.00
N ILE A 581 -7.60 -21.17 -3.87
CA ILE A 581 -8.68 -20.21 -3.62
C ILE A 581 -8.26 -18.88 -4.25
N GLN A 582 -8.95 -18.46 -5.32
CA GLN A 582 -8.74 -17.16 -5.92
C GLN A 582 -9.36 -16.07 -5.03
N VAL A 583 -8.50 -15.31 -4.37
CA VAL A 583 -8.89 -14.14 -3.59
C VAL A 583 -8.80 -12.92 -4.49
N SER A 584 -9.89 -12.17 -4.63
CA SER A 584 -9.88 -10.85 -5.24
C SER A 584 -10.55 -9.82 -4.34
N ILE A 585 -9.96 -8.63 -4.28
CA ILE A 585 -10.54 -7.46 -3.63
C ILE A 585 -10.66 -6.32 -4.63
N GLN A 586 -11.53 -5.37 -4.31
CA GLN A 586 -11.71 -4.15 -5.08
C GLN A 586 -11.64 -2.93 -4.16
N VAL A 587 -10.73 -2.01 -4.48
CA VAL A 587 -10.54 -0.73 -3.79
C VAL A 587 -11.44 0.34 -4.42
N ARG A 588 -12.23 1.03 -3.60
CA ARG A 588 -13.17 2.08 -4.00
C ARG A 588 -12.97 3.35 -3.15
N GLY A 589 -13.00 4.52 -3.79
CA GLY A 589 -13.14 5.80 -3.09
C GLY A 589 -14.56 6.02 -2.56
N ASP A 590 -14.76 7.06 -1.74
CA ASP A 590 -16.08 7.48 -1.23
C ASP A 590 -17.10 7.78 -2.35
N ASP A 591 -16.64 8.22 -3.53
CA ASP A 591 -17.48 8.47 -4.71
C ASP A 591 -17.80 7.20 -5.52
N GLY A 592 -17.26 6.05 -5.09
CA GLY A 592 -17.38 4.75 -5.75
C GLY A 592 -16.42 4.53 -6.92
N THR A 593 -15.50 5.46 -7.21
CA THR A 593 -14.49 5.26 -8.26
C THR A 593 -13.46 4.22 -7.88
N LEU A 594 -12.90 3.55 -8.90
CA LEU A 594 -11.90 2.51 -8.77
C LEU A 594 -10.51 3.09 -9.06
N SER A 595 -9.59 2.96 -8.11
CA SER A 595 -8.21 3.43 -8.29
C SER A 595 -7.21 2.69 -7.42
N SER A 596 -6.02 2.46 -7.98
CA SER A 596 -4.80 2.10 -7.23
C SER A 596 -4.08 3.34 -6.67
N ASN A 597 -4.38 4.55 -7.15
CA ASN A 597 -3.67 5.80 -6.81
C ASN A 597 -3.88 6.27 -5.36
N TYR A 598 -4.80 5.63 -4.63
CA TYR A 598 -4.98 5.81 -3.19
C TYR A 598 -3.80 5.27 -2.37
N ILE A 599 -2.92 4.46 -2.98
CA ILE A 599 -1.83 3.72 -2.33
C ILE A 599 -0.48 4.22 -2.84
N ASN A 600 0.46 4.43 -1.92
CA ASN A 600 1.80 4.99 -2.17
C ASN A 600 2.95 4.04 -1.78
N SER A 601 2.65 2.93 -1.11
CA SER A 601 3.57 1.80 -1.01
C SER A 601 3.62 1.00 -2.31
N ASP A 602 4.55 0.05 -2.39
CA ASP A 602 4.51 -1.02 -3.40
C ASP A 602 3.11 -1.66 -3.46
N LEU A 603 2.49 -1.61 -4.64
CA LEU A 603 1.16 -2.17 -4.89
C LEU A 603 1.15 -3.69 -4.78
N GLU A 604 2.28 -4.37 -5.04
CA GLU A 604 2.38 -5.83 -4.83
C GLU A 604 2.50 -6.22 -3.35
N GLN A 605 2.58 -5.25 -2.43
CA GLN A 605 2.67 -5.48 -0.98
C GLN A 605 1.55 -4.79 -0.18
N ALA A 606 0.62 -4.08 -0.84
CA ALA A 606 -0.35 -3.23 -0.17
C ALA A 606 -1.46 -3.99 0.60
N PHE A 607 -1.81 -5.20 0.16
CA PHE A 607 -2.84 -6.04 0.76
C PHE A 607 -2.33 -7.44 1.01
N GLN A 608 -2.77 -8.04 2.10
CA GLN A 608 -2.35 -9.36 2.55
C GLN A 608 -3.56 -10.24 2.89
N ALA A 609 -3.73 -11.36 2.19
CA ALA A 609 -4.75 -12.37 2.46
C ALA A 609 -4.18 -13.51 3.33
N LYS A 610 -4.99 -14.06 4.22
CA LYS A 610 -4.69 -15.31 4.95
C LYS A 610 -5.93 -16.18 5.11
N ALA A 611 -5.73 -17.48 4.98
CA ALA A 611 -6.73 -18.50 5.30
C ALA A 611 -6.80 -18.71 6.82
N LEU A 612 -8.00 -18.68 7.39
CA LEU A 612 -8.29 -19.03 8.77
C LEU A 612 -9.23 -20.24 8.81
N ASN A 613 -9.11 -21.12 9.80
CA ASN A 613 -10.09 -22.18 10.03
C ASN A 613 -11.41 -21.64 10.62
N ALA A 614 -12.41 -22.50 10.84
CA ALA A 614 -13.68 -22.12 11.47
C ALA A 614 -13.51 -21.35 12.80
N ASN A 615 -12.51 -21.74 13.61
CA ASN A 615 -12.19 -21.13 14.91
C ASN A 615 -11.50 -19.76 14.79
N GLY A 616 -11.01 -19.38 13.61
CA GLY A 616 -10.23 -18.16 13.38
C GLY A 616 -8.71 -18.35 13.49
N GLU A 617 -8.22 -19.58 13.63
CA GLU A 617 -6.78 -19.87 13.71
C GLU A 617 -6.18 -19.84 12.29
N PRO A 618 -5.00 -19.21 12.08
CA PRO A 618 -4.38 -19.14 10.76
C PRO A 618 -3.92 -20.52 10.28
N LEU A 619 -4.40 -20.91 9.11
CA LEU A 619 -4.01 -22.16 8.44
C LEU A 619 -2.65 -22.04 7.74
N GLY A 620 -2.13 -20.83 7.53
CA GLY A 620 -1.03 -20.62 6.60
C GLY A 620 -0.21 -19.36 6.75
N VAL A 621 0.83 -19.27 5.91
CA VAL A 621 1.60 -18.04 5.68
C VAL A 621 0.72 -17.08 4.87
N PRO A 622 0.55 -15.81 5.29
CA PRO A 622 -0.20 -14.83 4.52
C PRO A 622 0.45 -14.53 3.17
N ILE A 623 -0.37 -14.32 2.14
CA ILE A 623 0.08 -13.97 0.78
C ILE A 623 -0.29 -12.52 0.45
N PHE A 624 0.53 -11.86 -0.37
CA PHE A 624 0.21 -10.51 -0.86
C PHE A 624 -0.62 -10.58 -2.14
N LEU A 625 -1.57 -9.64 -2.30
CA LEU A 625 -2.40 -9.53 -3.51
C LEU A 625 -1.75 -8.58 -4.51
N LYS A 626 -1.73 -8.98 -5.78
CA LYS A 626 -1.11 -8.22 -6.88
C LYS A 626 -2.16 -7.38 -7.63
N PRO A 627 -1.84 -6.14 -8.03
CA PRO A 627 -2.78 -5.28 -8.76
C PRO A 627 -3.09 -5.84 -10.15
N GLN A 628 -4.37 -5.88 -10.54
CA GLN A 628 -4.82 -6.25 -11.87
C GLN A 628 -4.86 -5.02 -12.79
N GLY A 629 -3.69 -4.45 -13.04
CA GLY A 629 -3.54 -3.13 -13.68
C GLY A 629 -4.07 -1.99 -12.82
N ASP A 630 -4.33 -0.84 -13.44
CA ASP A 630 -4.69 0.42 -12.76
C ASP A 630 -6.15 0.47 -12.27
N THR A 631 -6.78 -0.69 -12.07
CA THR A 631 -8.24 -0.85 -11.90
C THR A 631 -8.71 -0.86 -10.44
N GLY A 632 -7.80 -0.65 -9.48
CA GLY A 632 -8.10 -0.82 -8.05
C GLY A 632 -8.44 -2.26 -7.62
N ILE A 633 -8.38 -3.23 -8.53
CA ILE A 633 -8.60 -4.65 -8.24
C ILE A 633 -7.25 -5.29 -7.89
N PHE A 634 -7.20 -6.10 -6.83
CA PHE A 634 -6.02 -6.86 -6.44
C PHE A 634 -6.39 -8.33 -6.30
N VAL A 635 -5.53 -9.24 -6.78
CA VAL A 635 -5.80 -10.67 -6.89
C VAL A 635 -4.63 -11.51 -6.34
N ALA A 636 -4.95 -12.63 -5.69
CA ALA A 636 -4.01 -13.67 -5.31
C ALA A 636 -4.64 -15.06 -5.40
N GLU A 637 -3.79 -16.10 -5.35
CA GLU A 637 -4.18 -17.50 -5.25
C GLU A 637 -3.62 -18.08 -3.95
N LEU A 638 -4.49 -18.47 -3.01
CA LEU A 638 -4.07 -19.22 -1.82
C LEU A 638 -3.82 -20.68 -2.24
N LEU A 639 -2.54 -21.08 -2.21
CA LEU A 639 -2.11 -22.43 -2.59
C LEU A 639 -2.19 -23.38 -1.39
N ASP A 640 -2.58 -24.64 -1.63
CA ASP A 640 -2.84 -25.60 -0.54
C ASP A 640 -1.59 -26.02 0.26
N ASP A 641 -0.38 -25.90 -0.30
CA ASP A 641 0.87 -26.08 0.44
C ASP A 641 1.11 -24.96 1.46
N GLN A 642 0.54 -23.79 1.23
CA GLN A 642 0.53 -22.67 2.16
C GLN A 642 -0.56 -22.80 3.24
N ILE A 643 -1.61 -23.61 3.02
CA ILE A 643 -2.79 -23.77 3.91
C ILE A 643 -2.57 -24.89 4.97
N GLY A 644 -1.39 -25.52 5.01
CA GLY A 644 -0.99 -26.44 6.09
C GLY A 644 -1.73 -27.78 6.17
N GLY A 645 -2.77 -27.97 5.35
CA GLY A 645 -3.58 -29.18 5.24
C GLY A 645 -4.91 -28.88 4.53
N VAL A 646 -5.46 -29.88 3.82
CA VAL A 646 -6.68 -29.70 3.02
C VAL A 646 -7.93 -29.67 3.93
N ALA A 647 -8.20 -28.51 4.52
CA ALA A 647 -9.37 -28.28 5.38
C ALA A 647 -10.66 -28.22 4.54
N CYS A 648 -11.26 -29.37 4.25
CA CYS A 648 -12.58 -29.52 3.61
C CYS A 648 -13.74 -29.25 4.58
N GLU A 649 -13.71 -28.08 5.21
CA GLU A 649 -14.67 -27.63 6.22
C GLU A 649 -15.03 -26.15 6.00
N GLY A 650 -15.68 -25.53 6.99
CA GLY A 650 -15.87 -24.08 7.03
C GLY A 650 -14.53 -23.36 7.31
N MET A 651 -14.20 -22.38 6.48
CA MET A 651 -13.01 -21.55 6.64
C MET A 651 -13.33 -20.08 6.40
N ARG A 652 -12.36 -19.20 6.65
CA ARG A 652 -12.47 -17.76 6.35
C ARG A 652 -11.27 -17.30 5.55
N VAL A 653 -11.48 -16.33 4.67
CA VAL A 653 -10.41 -15.52 4.10
C VAL A 653 -10.47 -14.16 4.78
N GLN A 654 -9.43 -13.84 5.54
CA GLN A 654 -9.22 -12.48 6.07
C GLN A 654 -8.26 -11.74 5.14
N VAL A 655 -8.66 -10.58 4.64
CA VAL A 655 -7.77 -9.68 3.88
C VAL A 655 -7.52 -8.42 4.69
N GLN A 656 -6.24 -8.10 4.89
CA GLN A 656 -5.78 -6.96 5.66
C GLN A 656 -5.04 -5.97 4.75
N PHE A 657 -5.35 -4.68 4.89
CA PHE A 657 -4.53 -3.63 4.28
C PHE A 657 -3.28 -3.40 5.16
N VAL A 658 -2.11 -3.53 4.54
CA VAL A 658 -0.80 -3.39 5.20
C VAL A 658 0.12 -2.41 4.46
N GLY A 659 -0.36 -1.80 3.37
CA GLY A 659 0.33 -0.80 2.60
C GLY A 659 0.37 0.58 3.27
N GLY A 660 1.08 1.49 2.61
CA GLY A 660 1.10 2.92 2.91
C GLY A 660 0.29 3.69 1.85
N TYR A 661 -0.38 4.75 2.28
CA TYR A 661 -1.08 5.70 1.41
C TYR A 661 -0.47 7.11 1.57
N PRO A 662 -0.68 8.03 0.63
CA PRO A 662 -0.41 9.45 0.85
C PRO A 662 -1.38 9.98 1.91
N ILE A 663 -0.94 9.97 3.17
CA ILE A 663 -1.73 10.39 4.34
C ILE A 663 -2.25 11.83 4.22
N ASP A 664 -1.62 12.64 3.38
CA ASP A 664 -1.91 14.04 3.10
C ASP A 664 -2.92 14.29 1.98
N LEU A 665 -3.43 13.21 1.38
CA LEU A 665 -4.50 13.21 0.38
C LEU A 665 -5.64 12.24 0.74
N TYR A 666 -5.31 11.09 1.37
CA TYR A 666 -6.23 9.97 1.55
C TYR A 666 -6.23 9.41 2.96
N THR A 667 -7.32 8.71 3.32
CA THR A 667 -7.38 7.89 4.54
C THR A 667 -8.19 6.61 4.33
N ILE A 668 -7.89 5.58 5.12
CA ILE A 668 -8.69 4.35 5.21
C ILE A 668 -9.31 4.29 6.61
N SER A 669 -10.62 4.04 6.69
CA SER A 669 -11.29 3.88 7.99
C SER A 669 -10.68 2.69 8.74
N ASP A 670 -10.27 2.89 10.00
CA ASP A 670 -9.63 1.84 10.81
C ASP A 670 -10.49 0.59 10.96
N LYS A 671 -11.81 0.78 11.05
CA LYS A 671 -12.84 -0.27 11.07
C LYS A 671 -12.96 -1.05 9.75
N LYS A 672 -12.22 -0.66 8.71
CA LYS A 672 -12.08 -1.31 7.39
C LYS A 672 -10.63 -1.62 7.00
N LYS A 673 -9.65 -1.57 7.92
CA LYS A 673 -8.28 -2.07 7.65
C LYS A 673 -8.23 -3.59 7.49
N THR A 674 -9.33 -4.31 7.75
CA THR A 674 -9.46 -5.76 7.64
C THR A 674 -10.89 -6.13 7.26
N GLU A 675 -11.04 -7.01 6.27
CA GLU A 675 -12.32 -7.60 5.85
C GLU A 675 -12.25 -9.13 6.00
N GLU A 676 -13.36 -9.78 6.37
CA GLU A 676 -13.48 -11.25 6.48
C GLU A 676 -14.66 -11.77 5.65
N VAL A 677 -14.40 -12.80 4.85
CA VAL A 677 -15.45 -13.60 4.19
C VAL A 677 -15.38 -15.05 4.67
N PHE A 678 -16.55 -15.64 4.95
CA PHE A 678 -16.71 -17.05 5.28
C PHE A 678 -16.96 -17.84 4.01
N LEU A 679 -16.40 -19.05 3.90
CA LEU A 679 -16.69 -19.98 2.80
C LEU A 679 -16.66 -21.42 3.31
N THR A 680 -17.29 -22.34 2.58
CA THR A 680 -17.23 -23.78 2.85
C THR A 680 -16.44 -24.48 1.76
N ARG A 681 -15.46 -25.33 2.12
CA ARG A 681 -14.77 -26.18 1.14
C ARG A 681 -15.39 -27.58 1.08
N SER A 682 -15.79 -28.04 -0.10
CA SER A 682 -16.35 -29.39 -0.31
C SER A 682 -15.35 -30.33 -1.00
N LEU A 683 -15.11 -31.50 -0.42
CA LEU A 683 -14.26 -32.54 -1.04
C LEU A 683 -14.94 -33.12 -2.29
N ILE A 684 -14.23 -33.14 -3.42
CA ILE A 684 -14.62 -33.92 -4.60
C ILE A 684 -13.90 -35.27 -4.56
N ASN A 685 -14.65 -36.35 -4.75
CA ASN A 685 -14.13 -37.71 -4.80
C ASN A 685 -13.95 -38.15 -6.26
N GLY A 686 -12.77 -38.67 -6.61
CA GLY A 686 -12.50 -39.19 -7.95
C GLY A 686 -13.06 -40.60 -8.14
N VAL A 687 -13.82 -40.80 -9.20
CA VAL A 687 -14.50 -42.06 -9.55
C VAL A 687 -13.78 -42.77 -10.68
N ASN A 688 -13.07 -43.83 -10.33
CA ASN A 688 -12.42 -44.71 -11.29
C ASN A 688 -13.38 -45.82 -11.75
N VAL A 689 -13.19 -46.28 -12.98
CA VAL A 689 -13.87 -47.47 -13.53
C VAL A 689 -12.94 -48.66 -13.42
N LYS A 690 -13.46 -49.82 -13.00
CA LYS A 690 -12.70 -51.08 -12.97
C LYS A 690 -13.47 -52.20 -13.62
N THR A 691 -12.98 -52.66 -14.76
CA THR A 691 -13.54 -53.79 -15.48
C THR A 691 -13.34 -55.10 -14.72
N ILE A 692 -14.37 -55.94 -14.83
CA ILE A 692 -14.40 -57.33 -14.37
C ILE A 692 -14.27 -58.24 -15.60
N THR A 693 -15.09 -57.97 -16.62
CA THR A 693 -15.19 -58.73 -17.87
C THR A 693 -15.41 -57.73 -19.04
N PRO A 694 -14.84 -57.91 -20.24
CA PRO A 694 -13.59 -58.64 -20.48
C PRO A 694 -12.43 -58.02 -19.69
N SER A 695 -11.44 -58.84 -19.31
CA SER A 695 -10.14 -58.29 -18.92
C SER A 695 -9.43 -57.74 -20.16
N GLU A 696 -8.61 -56.70 -19.98
CA GLU A 696 -7.68 -56.26 -21.02
C GLU A 696 -6.82 -57.45 -21.50
N GLN A 697 -6.61 -57.56 -22.82
CA GLN A 697 -5.92 -58.67 -23.49
C GLN A 697 -6.62 -60.06 -23.42
N SER A 698 -7.86 -60.15 -22.96
CA SER A 698 -8.62 -61.40 -23.08
C SER A 698 -8.91 -61.76 -24.54
N THR A 699 -8.95 -63.06 -24.85
CA THR A 699 -9.26 -63.58 -26.17
C THR A 699 -10.60 -64.33 -26.12
N LEU A 700 -11.57 -63.87 -26.91
CA LEU A 700 -12.94 -64.36 -26.90
C LEU A 700 -13.27 -65.09 -28.21
N ALA A 701 -14.02 -66.18 -28.11
CA ALA A 701 -14.50 -66.89 -29.29
C ALA A 701 -15.55 -66.05 -30.05
N LEU A 702 -15.40 -65.95 -31.37
CA LEU A 702 -16.41 -65.34 -32.24
C LEU A 702 -17.67 -66.21 -32.30
N HIS A 703 -17.49 -67.53 -32.48
CA HIS A 703 -18.53 -68.55 -32.43
C HIS A 703 -18.25 -69.59 -31.34
N SER A 704 -19.20 -69.80 -30.43
CA SER A 704 -19.06 -70.70 -29.28
C SER A 704 -19.12 -72.20 -29.59
N SER A 705 -19.50 -72.61 -30.80
CA SER A 705 -19.58 -74.02 -31.19
C SER A 705 -19.52 -74.23 -32.70
N PHE A 706 -19.18 -75.46 -33.11
CA PHE A 706 -19.18 -75.89 -34.53
C PHE A 706 -20.53 -75.59 -35.22
N THR A 707 -21.65 -75.90 -34.55
CA THR A 707 -22.99 -75.63 -35.06
C THR A 707 -23.29 -74.14 -35.19
N ASN A 708 -22.79 -73.30 -34.28
CA ASN A 708 -22.99 -71.85 -34.34
C ASN A 708 -22.18 -71.22 -35.49
N GLY A 709 -20.95 -71.71 -35.72
CA GLY A 709 -20.12 -71.34 -36.86
C GLY A 709 -20.71 -71.72 -38.22
N CYS A 710 -21.32 -72.91 -38.33
CA CYS A 710 -22.05 -73.32 -39.53
C CYS A 710 -23.34 -72.50 -39.79
N LEU A 711 -23.87 -71.81 -38.78
CA LEU A 711 -25.11 -71.00 -38.84
C LEU A 711 -24.86 -69.48 -38.83
N GLY A 712 -23.62 -69.02 -38.61
CA GLY A 712 -23.29 -67.59 -38.48
C GLY A 712 -23.79 -66.93 -37.19
N SER A 713 -23.99 -67.72 -36.12
CA SER A 713 -24.50 -67.22 -34.84
C SER A 713 -23.36 -66.68 -33.96
N ILE A 714 -23.04 -65.40 -34.12
CA ILE A 714 -22.04 -64.66 -33.35
C ILE A 714 -22.40 -64.66 -31.86
N GLN A 715 -21.43 -64.86 -30.98
CA GLN A 715 -21.60 -64.72 -29.53
C GLN A 715 -21.61 -63.22 -29.13
N PRO A 716 -22.54 -62.72 -28.30
CA PRO A 716 -22.42 -61.36 -27.75
C PRO A 716 -21.21 -61.24 -26.83
N VAL A 717 -20.63 -60.05 -26.74
CA VAL A 717 -19.62 -59.70 -25.75
C VAL A 717 -20.26 -58.87 -24.64
N GLU A 718 -19.95 -59.24 -23.40
CA GLU A 718 -20.48 -58.66 -22.18
C GLU A 718 -19.38 -57.85 -21.47
N LEU A 719 -19.63 -56.56 -21.26
CA LEU A 719 -18.81 -55.67 -20.47
C LEU A 719 -19.41 -55.54 -19.07
N GLU A 720 -18.66 -55.94 -18.05
CA GLU A 720 -18.94 -55.76 -16.64
C GLU A 720 -17.90 -54.82 -16.01
N PHE A 721 -18.33 -53.81 -15.26
CA PHE A 721 -17.42 -52.99 -14.44
C PHE A 721 -18.06 -52.49 -13.14
N VAL A 722 -17.22 -52.18 -12.15
CA VAL A 722 -17.59 -51.48 -10.92
C VAL A 722 -16.97 -50.09 -10.89
N LEU A 723 -17.52 -49.24 -10.03
CA LEU A 723 -16.92 -47.96 -9.68
C LEU A 723 -16.06 -48.14 -8.42
N GLU A 724 -14.87 -47.56 -8.43
CA GLU A 724 -14.01 -47.46 -7.25
C GLU A 724 -13.58 -46.00 -7.04
N ASP A 725 -13.22 -45.63 -5.82
CA ASP A 725 -12.54 -44.36 -5.58
C ASP A 725 -11.08 -44.43 -6.11
N LEU A 726 -10.36 -43.31 -6.06
CA LEU A 726 -8.94 -43.29 -6.45
C LEU A 726 -8.01 -44.12 -5.54
N SER A 727 -8.50 -44.63 -4.41
CA SER A 727 -7.78 -45.55 -3.52
C SER A 727 -8.11 -47.02 -3.80
N GLY A 728 -9.06 -47.32 -4.70
CA GLY A 728 -9.52 -48.67 -5.02
C GLY A 728 -10.60 -49.23 -4.09
N ASN A 729 -11.27 -48.39 -3.28
CA ASN A 729 -12.43 -48.80 -2.50
C ASN A 729 -13.68 -48.81 -3.41
N PRO A 730 -14.56 -49.82 -3.34
CA PRO A 730 -15.78 -49.86 -4.15
C PRO A 730 -16.73 -48.73 -3.78
N LEU A 731 -17.08 -47.90 -4.76
CA LEU A 731 -18.09 -46.84 -4.62
C LEU A 731 -19.47 -47.38 -4.96
N ARG A 732 -20.48 -46.98 -4.19
CA ARG A 732 -21.87 -47.28 -4.51
C ARG A 732 -22.37 -46.36 -5.62
N PRO A 733 -22.93 -46.90 -6.73
CA PRO A 733 -23.41 -46.06 -7.82
C PRO A 733 -24.49 -45.04 -7.40
N ASP A 734 -25.29 -45.34 -6.38
CA ASP A 734 -26.32 -44.44 -5.86
C ASP A 734 -25.79 -43.32 -4.94
N GLU A 735 -24.52 -43.36 -4.56
CA GLU A 735 -23.82 -42.24 -3.89
C GLU A 735 -23.17 -41.29 -4.92
N VAL A 736 -22.77 -41.83 -6.08
CA VAL A 736 -21.99 -41.13 -7.13
C VAL A 736 -22.85 -40.24 -8.05
N ASN A 737 -24.17 -40.36 -8.02
CA ASN A 737 -25.04 -39.96 -9.13
C ASN A 737 -26.13 -38.95 -8.75
N ALA A 738 -26.37 -37.95 -9.62
CA ALA A 738 -27.38 -36.91 -9.39
C ALA A 738 -28.80 -37.26 -9.87
N SER A 739 -29.01 -38.32 -10.66
CA SER A 739 -30.30 -38.63 -11.31
C SER A 739 -30.54 -40.10 -11.68
N ARG A 740 -29.68 -40.74 -12.50
CA ARG A 740 -29.85 -42.11 -13.02
C ARG A 740 -28.52 -42.78 -13.31
N LEU A 741 -28.34 -44.03 -12.88
CA LEU A 741 -27.07 -44.76 -12.94
C LEU A 741 -26.56 -44.95 -14.36
N GLU A 742 -27.47 -45.25 -15.29
CA GLU A 742 -27.19 -45.42 -16.72
C GLU A 742 -26.59 -44.18 -17.40
N ASP A 743 -26.76 -42.97 -16.82
CA ASP A 743 -26.34 -41.72 -17.45
C ASP A 743 -24.88 -41.31 -17.13
N LEU A 744 -24.17 -41.99 -16.20
CA LEU A 744 -22.77 -41.66 -15.85
C LEU A 744 -21.76 -41.90 -16.97
N TYR A 745 -22.00 -42.93 -17.79
CA TYR A 745 -21.06 -43.39 -18.81
C TYR A 745 -21.80 -43.81 -20.09
N SER A 746 -21.37 -43.28 -21.23
CA SER A 746 -21.68 -43.86 -22.55
C SER A 746 -20.67 -44.95 -22.85
N ILE A 747 -21.13 -46.10 -23.33
CA ILE A 747 -20.29 -47.26 -23.68
C ILE A 747 -20.46 -47.53 -25.16
N ARG A 748 -19.36 -47.58 -25.90
CA ARG A 748 -19.34 -47.98 -27.31
C ARG A 748 -18.47 -49.23 -27.49
N LEU A 749 -18.84 -50.10 -28.44
CA LEU A 749 -17.97 -51.17 -28.91
C LEU A 749 -17.37 -50.79 -30.27
N VAL A 750 -16.06 -50.66 -30.31
CA VAL A 750 -15.26 -50.39 -31.51
C VAL A 750 -14.72 -51.71 -32.04
N GLY A 751 -15.00 -52.03 -33.30
CA GLY A 751 -14.52 -53.24 -33.98
C GLY A 751 -13.49 -52.96 -35.09
N PRO A 752 -12.98 -54.00 -35.76
CA PRO A 752 -11.93 -53.87 -36.78
C PRO A 752 -12.29 -53.03 -38.03
N GLN A 753 -13.58 -52.93 -38.37
CA GLN A 753 -14.06 -52.24 -39.59
C GLN A 753 -15.24 -51.27 -39.37
N ASP A 754 -16.01 -51.42 -38.29
CA ASP A 754 -17.16 -50.59 -37.96
C ASP A 754 -17.25 -50.33 -36.44
N ASN A 755 -17.89 -49.22 -36.09
CA ASN A 755 -18.27 -48.90 -34.71
C ASN A 755 -19.74 -49.30 -34.50
N GLU A 756 -20.03 -50.12 -33.49
CA GLU A 756 -21.42 -50.31 -33.05
C GLU A 756 -21.92 -49.01 -32.34
N PRO A 757 -23.25 -48.73 -32.35
CA PRO A 757 -23.80 -47.58 -31.64
C PRO A 757 -23.62 -47.71 -30.11
N ASP A 758 -23.80 -46.61 -29.39
CA ASP A 758 -23.81 -46.59 -27.91
C ASP A 758 -24.68 -47.73 -27.35
N LEU A 759 -24.05 -48.62 -26.58
CA LEU A 759 -24.69 -49.78 -25.97
C LEU A 759 -25.54 -49.34 -24.78
N GLN A 760 -26.69 -50.00 -24.61
CA GLN A 760 -27.53 -49.72 -23.43
C GLN A 760 -26.83 -50.22 -22.17
N LEU A 761 -26.37 -49.27 -21.36
CA LEU A 761 -25.86 -49.51 -20.02
C LEU A 761 -27.01 -49.91 -19.08
N THR A 762 -26.77 -50.95 -18.28
CA THR A 762 -27.69 -51.43 -17.25
C THR A 762 -26.95 -51.61 -15.93
N THR A 763 -27.65 -51.44 -14.80
CA THR A 763 -27.08 -51.71 -13.48
C THR A 763 -27.60 -53.05 -12.97
N VAL A 764 -26.69 -53.94 -12.60
CA VAL A 764 -26.98 -55.27 -12.02
C VAL A 764 -26.61 -55.24 -10.54
N LYS A 765 -27.41 -55.93 -9.72
CA LYS A 765 -27.14 -56.11 -8.29
C LYS A 765 -27.08 -57.59 -7.94
N ASP A 766 -25.90 -58.04 -7.53
CA ASP A 766 -25.64 -59.40 -7.03
C ASP A 766 -25.23 -59.34 -5.56
N GLY A 767 -26.15 -59.68 -4.66
CA GLY A 767 -25.99 -59.48 -3.22
C GLY A 767 -25.74 -58.00 -2.88
N ASP A 768 -24.61 -57.72 -2.25
CA ASP A 768 -24.16 -56.36 -1.91
C ASP A 768 -23.34 -55.69 -3.03
N ARG A 769 -22.97 -56.42 -4.09
CA ARG A 769 -22.29 -55.85 -5.25
C ARG A 769 -23.30 -55.20 -6.19
N VAL A 770 -23.04 -53.95 -6.54
CA VAL A 770 -23.72 -53.23 -7.60
C VAL A 770 -22.71 -52.96 -8.70
N TYR A 771 -22.99 -53.39 -9.92
CA TYR A 771 -22.07 -53.27 -11.05
C TYR A 771 -22.82 -52.89 -12.32
N PHE A 772 -22.06 -52.37 -13.28
CA PHE A 772 -22.52 -51.92 -14.58
C PHE A 772 -22.29 -53.00 -15.62
N MET A 773 -23.32 -53.26 -16.43
CA MET A 773 -23.35 -54.31 -17.44
C MET A 773 -23.86 -53.75 -18.77
N ALA A 774 -23.13 -54.01 -19.85
CA ALA A 774 -23.54 -53.72 -21.23
C ALA A 774 -23.21 -54.90 -22.16
N MET A 775 -24.08 -55.20 -23.11
CA MET A 775 -23.88 -56.27 -24.10
C MET A 775 -23.85 -55.69 -25.52
N GLY A 776 -22.90 -56.16 -26.33
CA GLY A 776 -22.73 -55.77 -27.74
C GLY A 776 -22.09 -56.87 -28.57
N GLY A 777 -21.61 -56.54 -29.76
CA GLY A 777 -20.86 -57.45 -30.64
C GLY A 777 -21.71 -58.53 -31.31
N LEU A 778 -23.04 -58.32 -31.36
CA LEU A 778 -24.01 -59.21 -32.03
C LEU A 778 -23.96 -59.08 -33.56
N THR A 779 -23.47 -57.95 -34.07
CA THR A 779 -23.41 -57.64 -35.50
C THR A 779 -21.99 -57.68 -36.06
N ALA A 780 -20.98 -57.37 -35.24
CA ALA A 780 -19.59 -57.43 -35.67
C ALA A 780 -19.07 -58.88 -35.84
N ALA A 781 -18.94 -59.29 -37.10
CA ALA A 781 -18.61 -60.66 -37.52
C ALA A 781 -17.12 -60.90 -37.81
N ASP A 782 -16.27 -59.90 -37.65
CA ASP A 782 -14.85 -59.98 -38.02
C ASP A 782 -13.97 -60.52 -36.89
N GLU A 783 -12.98 -61.34 -37.24
CA GLU A 783 -11.84 -61.66 -36.36
C GLU A 783 -10.91 -60.43 -36.24
N GLY A 784 -10.43 -60.13 -35.03
CA GLY A 784 -9.49 -59.02 -34.81
C GLY A 784 -9.54 -58.44 -33.40
N ALA A 785 -8.91 -57.28 -33.23
CA ALA A 785 -8.96 -56.50 -32.00
C ALA A 785 -10.27 -55.69 -31.90
N TYR A 786 -10.83 -55.66 -30.70
CA TYR A 786 -12.04 -54.94 -30.33
C TYR A 786 -11.78 -54.13 -29.07
N GLU A 787 -12.45 -52.98 -28.93
CA GLU A 787 -12.26 -52.09 -27.80
C GLU A 787 -13.61 -51.61 -27.25
N PHE A 788 -13.87 -51.84 -25.97
CA PHE A 788 -14.94 -51.11 -25.29
C PHE A 788 -14.42 -49.72 -24.90
N GLU A 789 -15.13 -48.70 -25.36
CA GLU A 789 -14.86 -47.29 -25.11
C GLU A 789 -15.84 -46.77 -24.06
N ILE A 790 -15.37 -46.65 -22.82
CA ILE A 790 -16.17 -46.20 -21.67
C ILE A 790 -15.93 -44.70 -21.49
N THR A 791 -16.87 -43.89 -21.99
CA THR A 791 -16.80 -42.42 -21.98
C THR A 791 -17.63 -41.86 -20.82
N PRO A 792 -17.02 -41.23 -19.80
CA PRO A 792 -17.76 -40.59 -18.72
C PRO A 792 -18.50 -39.34 -19.19
N ARG A 793 -19.62 -39.02 -18.52
CA ARG A 793 -20.41 -37.81 -18.68
C ARG A 793 -20.36 -36.99 -17.38
N PRO A 794 -19.40 -36.06 -17.21
CA PRO A 794 -19.18 -35.35 -15.94
C PRO A 794 -20.44 -34.69 -15.36
N GLU A 795 -21.34 -34.23 -16.21
CA GLU A 795 -22.62 -33.60 -15.88
C GLU A 795 -23.66 -34.53 -15.21
N ALA A 796 -23.45 -35.85 -15.20
CA ALA A 796 -24.34 -36.83 -14.56
C ALA A 796 -23.90 -37.22 -13.12
N PHE A 797 -22.69 -36.83 -12.71
CA PHE A 797 -22.16 -37.11 -11.38
C PHE A 797 -22.81 -36.20 -10.33
N ALA A 798 -22.93 -36.68 -9.09
CA ALA A 798 -23.29 -35.84 -7.95
C ALA A 798 -22.19 -34.81 -7.67
N SER A 799 -22.54 -33.64 -7.12
CA SER A 799 -21.66 -32.47 -7.02
C SER A 799 -20.38 -32.64 -6.18
N ASN A 800 -20.26 -33.75 -5.45
CA ASN A 800 -19.10 -34.17 -4.67
C ASN A 800 -18.32 -35.33 -5.31
N TYR A 801 -18.55 -35.63 -6.60
CA TYR A 801 -17.86 -36.65 -7.38
C TYR A 801 -17.48 -36.14 -8.77
N LEU A 802 -16.34 -36.59 -9.30
CA LEU A 802 -15.93 -36.39 -10.70
C LEU A 802 -15.28 -37.68 -11.24
N PRO A 803 -15.35 -37.96 -12.56
CA PRO A 803 -14.67 -39.11 -13.14
C PRO A 803 -13.14 -38.97 -13.03
N ALA A 804 -12.44 -40.08 -12.75
CA ALA A 804 -10.99 -40.14 -12.64
C ALA A 804 -10.25 -39.64 -13.88
N TYR A 805 -10.87 -39.79 -15.06
CA TYR A 805 -10.34 -39.38 -16.36
C TYR A 805 -11.47 -38.74 -17.17
N HIS A 806 -11.20 -37.62 -17.83
CA HIS A 806 -12.14 -37.03 -18.81
C HIS A 806 -12.06 -37.68 -20.20
N GLN A 807 -11.00 -38.45 -20.47
CA GLN A 807 -10.85 -39.20 -21.72
C GLN A 807 -11.56 -40.55 -21.63
N PRO A 808 -12.09 -41.09 -22.74
CA PRO A 808 -12.67 -42.43 -22.77
C PRO A 808 -11.66 -43.50 -22.34
N ARG A 809 -12.07 -44.41 -21.44
CA ARG A 809 -11.26 -45.57 -21.09
C ARG A 809 -11.46 -46.67 -22.12
N LEU A 810 -10.38 -47.06 -22.79
CA LEU A 810 -10.36 -48.11 -23.83
C LEU A 810 -9.97 -49.47 -23.23
N ILE A 811 -10.87 -50.45 -23.29
CA ILE A 811 -10.67 -51.81 -22.80
C ILE A 811 -10.51 -52.74 -24.00
N LYS A 812 -9.26 -53.10 -24.31
CA LYS A 812 -8.90 -53.85 -25.52
C LYS A 812 -8.95 -55.36 -25.30
N PHE A 813 -9.59 -56.09 -26.20
CA PHE A 813 -9.68 -57.55 -26.23
C PHE A 813 -9.63 -58.05 -27.68
N GLU A 814 -9.39 -59.34 -27.92
CA GLU A 814 -9.39 -59.91 -29.28
C GLU A 814 -10.53 -60.91 -29.45
N ARG A 815 -11.15 -60.91 -30.65
CA ARG A 815 -12.13 -61.92 -31.06
C ARG A 815 -11.53 -62.79 -32.15
N TYR A 816 -11.61 -64.09 -31.98
CA TYR A 816 -11.04 -65.06 -32.91
C TYR A 816 -11.96 -66.26 -33.12
N ASP A 817 -11.84 -66.90 -34.28
CA ASP A 817 -12.57 -68.13 -34.58
C ASP A 817 -11.60 -69.32 -34.56
N GLN A 818 -12.05 -70.45 -34.03
CA GLN A 818 -11.27 -71.69 -34.08
C GLN A 818 -11.35 -72.30 -35.47
N PHE A 819 -10.33 -73.07 -35.88
CA PHE A 819 -10.27 -73.67 -37.24
C PHE A 819 -11.57 -74.40 -37.65
N TRP A 820 -12.22 -75.06 -36.69
CA TRP A 820 -13.48 -75.79 -36.88
C TRP A 820 -14.75 -74.92 -36.80
N THR A 821 -14.72 -73.77 -36.14
CA THR A 821 -15.88 -72.86 -36.04
C THR A 821 -15.96 -71.87 -37.20
N ARG A 822 -14.86 -71.63 -37.93
CA ARG A 822 -14.87 -70.83 -39.16
C ARG A 822 -15.93 -71.32 -40.18
N PRO A 823 -16.87 -70.46 -40.64
CA PRO A 823 -17.93 -70.86 -41.56
C PRO A 823 -17.43 -71.53 -42.86
N SER A 824 -16.30 -71.08 -43.38
CA SER A 824 -15.66 -71.61 -44.61
C SER A 824 -15.14 -73.05 -44.45
N THR A 825 -14.62 -73.41 -43.27
CA THR A 825 -14.21 -74.79 -42.97
C THR A 825 -15.43 -75.72 -42.93
N CYS A 826 -16.53 -75.28 -42.31
CA CYS A 826 -17.77 -76.05 -42.23
C CYS A 826 -18.32 -76.37 -43.62
N GLN A 827 -18.51 -75.37 -44.49
CA GLN A 827 -19.02 -75.55 -45.85
C GLN A 827 -18.17 -76.51 -46.69
N THR A 828 -16.84 -76.43 -46.57
CA THR A 828 -15.91 -77.31 -47.31
C THR A 828 -16.06 -78.77 -46.91
N SER A 829 -16.33 -79.06 -45.63
CA SER A 829 -16.44 -80.44 -45.14
C SER A 829 -17.65 -81.20 -45.72
N LEU A 830 -18.81 -80.53 -45.81
CA LEU A 830 -20.07 -81.12 -46.29
C LEU A 830 -20.01 -81.51 -47.78
N GLY A 831 -19.30 -80.73 -48.61
CA GLY A 831 -19.15 -81.03 -50.04
C GLY A 831 -18.42 -82.34 -50.33
N ILE A 832 -17.40 -82.68 -49.51
CA ILE A 832 -16.58 -83.88 -49.70
C ILE A 832 -17.38 -85.15 -49.39
N SER A 833 -18.20 -85.13 -48.35
CA SER A 833 -19.03 -86.28 -47.95
C SER A 833 -20.06 -86.68 -49.01
N GLY A 834 -20.65 -85.72 -49.72
CA GLY A 834 -21.66 -85.99 -50.76
C GLY A 834 -21.11 -86.74 -51.98
N PHE A 835 -19.87 -86.43 -52.40
CA PHE A 835 -19.29 -86.98 -53.63
C PHE A 835 -18.97 -88.49 -53.52
N LEU A 836 -18.47 -88.92 -52.36
CA LEU A 836 -18.10 -90.32 -52.10
C LEU A 836 -19.30 -91.28 -52.12
N LEU A 837 -20.49 -90.81 -51.70
CA LEU A 837 -21.70 -91.63 -51.64
C LEU A 837 -22.23 -92.00 -53.04
N ALA A 838 -22.16 -91.07 -53.99
CA ALA A 838 -22.66 -91.26 -55.35
C ALA A 838 -21.85 -92.31 -56.15
N ALA A 839 -20.52 -92.33 -55.98
CA ALA A 839 -19.63 -93.25 -56.68
C ALA A 839 -19.89 -94.73 -56.32
N LEU A 840 -20.28 -95.01 -55.06
CA LEU A 840 -20.48 -96.38 -54.58
C LEU A 840 -21.70 -97.07 -55.22
N VAL A 841 -22.79 -96.31 -55.41
CA VAL A 841 -24.09 -96.84 -55.89
C VAL A 841 -24.02 -97.25 -57.37
N GLY A 842 -23.30 -96.49 -58.20
CA GLY A 842 -23.19 -96.76 -59.64
C GLY A 842 -22.54 -98.10 -59.97
N ALA A 843 -21.55 -98.53 -59.17
CA ALA A 843 -20.81 -99.76 -59.40
C ALA A 843 -21.65 -101.04 -59.20
N THR A 844 -22.57 -101.03 -58.24
CA THR A 844 -23.35 -102.23 -57.85
C THR A 844 -24.39 -102.63 -58.90
N ILE A 845 -25.02 -101.66 -59.56
CA ILE A 845 -26.15 -101.90 -60.49
C ILE A 845 -25.68 -102.58 -61.78
N TYR A 846 -24.51 -102.18 -62.31
CA TYR A 846 -23.96 -102.71 -63.57
C TYR A 846 -23.57 -104.20 -63.52
N ALA A 847 -23.35 -104.76 -62.31
CA ALA A 847 -22.90 -106.13 -62.14
C ALA A 847 -24.00 -107.20 -62.40
N LEU A 848 -25.28 -106.85 -62.26
CA LEU A 848 -26.36 -107.84 -62.04
C LEU A 848 -27.18 -108.25 -63.28
N THR A 849 -27.11 -107.53 -64.40
CA THR A 849 -28.11 -107.60 -65.49
C THR A 849 -27.58 -107.96 -66.90
N GLY A 850 -26.28 -108.24 -67.06
CA GLY A 850 -25.59 -108.12 -68.36
C GLY A 850 -25.54 -109.30 -69.35
N GLY A 851 -26.15 -110.47 -69.11
CA GLY A 851 -25.97 -111.66 -69.97
C GLY A 851 -26.82 -111.68 -71.27
N PRO A 852 -26.66 -112.71 -72.14
CA PRO A 852 -27.51 -112.95 -73.31
C PRO A 852 -28.78 -113.75 -72.94
N GLY A 853 -29.87 -113.51 -73.65
CA GLY A 853 -31.12 -114.28 -73.56
C GLY A 853 -31.53 -114.84 -74.92
N GLY A 854 -32.32 -115.90 -74.95
CA GLY A 854 -32.73 -116.60 -76.18
C GLY A 854 -33.15 -118.05 -75.90
N ALA A 855 -33.20 -118.88 -76.94
CA ALA A 855 -33.34 -120.33 -76.82
C ALA A 855 -32.65 -121.06 -77.99
N ILE A 856 -32.20 -122.30 -77.77
CA ILE A 856 -31.53 -123.14 -78.77
C ILE A 856 -32.23 -124.50 -78.88
N SER A 857 -32.34 -125.04 -80.09
CA SER A 857 -32.85 -126.38 -80.41
C SER A 857 -31.85 -127.17 -81.26
N ILE A 858 -31.85 -128.49 -81.12
CA ILE A 858 -31.17 -129.45 -82.00
C ILE A 858 -32.23 -130.07 -82.93
N VAL A 859 -31.98 -130.03 -84.24
CA VAL A 859 -32.90 -130.53 -85.29
C VAL A 859 -32.21 -131.61 -86.13
N ALA A 860 -32.99 -132.47 -86.78
CA ALA A 860 -32.40 -133.45 -87.70
C ALA A 860 -31.83 -132.79 -88.96
N LEU A 861 -30.67 -133.27 -89.41
CA LEU A 861 -30.03 -132.82 -90.64
C LEU A 861 -30.99 -132.99 -91.83
N GLY A 862 -31.19 -131.92 -92.61
CA GLY A 862 -32.10 -131.90 -93.75
C GLY A 862 -33.60 -131.80 -93.43
N LYS A 863 -34.02 -131.76 -92.16
CA LYS A 863 -35.44 -131.57 -91.76
C LYS A 863 -35.58 -130.58 -90.58
N PRO A 864 -35.55 -129.25 -90.82
CA PRO A 864 -35.52 -128.24 -89.76
C PRO A 864 -36.71 -128.25 -88.79
N SER A 865 -37.88 -128.76 -89.20
CA SER A 865 -39.06 -128.92 -88.35
C SER A 865 -39.02 -130.14 -87.43
N ASP A 866 -38.11 -131.09 -87.68
CA ASP A 866 -37.96 -132.32 -86.91
C ASP A 866 -36.96 -132.12 -85.77
N VAL A 867 -37.40 -131.38 -84.74
CA VAL A 867 -36.64 -131.06 -83.52
C VAL A 867 -36.35 -132.35 -82.74
N LYS A 868 -35.07 -132.72 -82.62
CA LYS A 868 -34.62 -133.91 -81.89
C LYS A 868 -34.35 -133.64 -80.42
N ALA A 869 -33.99 -132.41 -80.04
CA ALA A 869 -33.97 -131.98 -78.65
C ALA A 869 -34.11 -130.45 -78.51
N GLY A 870 -35.06 -129.98 -77.71
CA GLY A 870 -35.26 -128.54 -77.42
C GLY A 870 -36.72 -128.09 -77.55
N PRO A 871 -37.01 -126.78 -77.45
CA PRO A 871 -36.06 -125.68 -77.24
C PRO A 871 -35.59 -125.53 -75.79
N PHE A 872 -34.33 -125.12 -75.62
CA PHE A 872 -33.71 -124.85 -74.32
C PHE A 872 -33.43 -123.35 -74.16
N ARG A 873 -34.10 -122.71 -73.18
CA ARG A 873 -33.91 -121.27 -72.89
C ARG A 873 -32.52 -120.97 -72.30
N LEU A 874 -31.97 -119.85 -72.74
CA LEU A 874 -30.70 -119.29 -72.30
C LEU A 874 -30.90 -118.37 -71.07
N ALA A 875 -30.04 -118.51 -70.06
CA ALA A 875 -30.07 -117.73 -68.82
C ALA A 875 -29.17 -116.49 -68.92
N THR A 876 -29.60 -115.36 -68.36
CA THR A 876 -29.09 -114.01 -68.64
C THR A 876 -28.01 -113.50 -67.67
N ARG A 877 -27.23 -114.38 -67.01
CA ARG A 877 -26.17 -113.99 -66.06
C ARG A 877 -24.78 -114.01 -66.70
N ARG A 878 -23.90 -113.06 -66.32
CA ARG A 878 -22.71 -112.70 -67.13
C ARG A 878 -21.55 -113.72 -67.12
N PHE A 879 -21.48 -114.66 -66.17
CA PHE A 879 -20.34 -115.55 -65.99
C PHE A 879 -20.71 -117.04 -66.09
N PHE A 880 -20.13 -117.71 -67.09
CA PHE A 880 -20.20 -119.15 -67.38
C PHE A 880 -21.60 -119.77 -67.51
N LEU A 881 -22.17 -119.66 -68.71
CA LEU A 881 -23.45 -120.25 -69.06
C LEU A 881 -23.25 -121.58 -69.79
N ARG A 882 -23.77 -122.67 -69.22
CA ARG A 882 -23.67 -124.03 -69.76
C ARG A 882 -25.01 -124.75 -69.70
N LEU A 883 -25.47 -125.28 -70.82
CA LEU A 883 -26.63 -126.15 -70.92
C LEU A 883 -26.17 -127.62 -70.85
N ARG A 884 -26.58 -128.31 -69.78
CA ARG A 884 -26.48 -129.78 -69.65
C ARG A 884 -27.88 -130.37 -69.64
N ARG A 885 -28.12 -131.38 -70.48
CA ARG A 885 -29.38 -132.12 -70.59
C ARG A 885 -29.06 -133.59 -70.86
N PRO A 886 -29.71 -134.57 -70.19
CA PRO A 886 -29.45 -135.99 -70.44
C PRO A 886 -29.64 -136.37 -71.92
N GLN A 887 -30.65 -135.78 -72.57
CA GLN A 887 -30.95 -135.90 -74.00
C GLN A 887 -29.76 -135.59 -74.91
N PHE A 888 -28.79 -134.77 -74.48
CA PHE A 888 -27.61 -134.48 -75.30
C PHE A 888 -26.69 -135.70 -75.47
N ALA A 889 -26.67 -136.63 -74.52
CA ALA A 889 -25.84 -137.83 -74.59
C ALA A 889 -26.26 -138.76 -75.75
N GLU A 890 -27.53 -138.75 -76.14
CA GLU A 890 -28.07 -139.49 -77.29
C GLU A 890 -27.50 -138.99 -78.63
N PHE A 891 -26.99 -137.76 -78.66
CA PHE A 891 -26.30 -137.15 -79.82
C PHE A 891 -24.78 -137.06 -79.63
N GLY A 892 -24.22 -137.74 -78.61
CA GLY A 892 -22.80 -137.66 -78.27
C GLY A 892 -22.36 -136.32 -77.66
N ILE A 893 -23.29 -135.47 -77.19
CA ILE A 893 -23.03 -134.13 -76.64
C ILE A 893 -23.10 -134.16 -75.10
N LYS A 894 -22.14 -133.50 -74.44
CA LYS A 894 -21.99 -133.42 -72.98
C LYS A 894 -22.55 -132.13 -72.40
N GLU A 895 -22.20 -131.00 -73.00
CA GLU A 895 -22.73 -129.68 -72.65
C GLU A 895 -22.67 -128.71 -73.83
N ILE A 896 -23.60 -127.76 -73.89
CA ILE A 896 -23.52 -126.62 -74.80
C ILE A 896 -23.16 -125.39 -73.96
N LYS A 897 -21.95 -124.85 -74.14
CA LYS A 897 -21.52 -123.58 -73.53
C LYS A 897 -21.96 -122.45 -74.45
N TYR A 898 -22.27 -121.28 -73.90
CA TYR A 898 -22.53 -120.09 -74.71
C TYR A 898 -22.15 -118.80 -73.99
N ARG A 899 -21.83 -117.77 -74.77
CA ARG A 899 -21.40 -116.45 -74.29
C ARG A 899 -21.80 -115.36 -75.27
N LYS A 900 -21.96 -114.12 -74.79
CA LYS A 900 -21.96 -112.95 -75.70
C LYS A 900 -20.63 -112.90 -76.45
N ALA A 901 -20.73 -112.71 -77.75
CA ALA A 901 -19.64 -112.41 -78.65
C ALA A 901 -20.00 -111.14 -79.43
N THR A 902 -19.07 -110.68 -80.24
CA THR A 902 -19.31 -109.68 -81.27
C THR A 902 -19.09 -110.36 -82.61
N GLY A 903 -19.96 -110.10 -83.57
CA GLY A 903 -19.85 -110.61 -84.93
C GLY A 903 -18.62 -110.06 -85.66
N SER A 904 -18.27 -110.71 -86.75
CA SER A 904 -17.26 -110.26 -87.72
C SER A 904 -17.58 -108.86 -88.28
N SER A 905 -18.88 -108.55 -88.36
CA SER A 905 -19.50 -107.27 -88.72
C SER A 905 -19.41 -106.18 -87.64
N GLY A 906 -19.09 -106.53 -86.39
CA GLY A 906 -19.25 -105.66 -85.22
C GLY A 906 -20.63 -105.74 -84.54
N GLU A 907 -21.58 -106.51 -85.09
CA GLU A 907 -22.92 -106.69 -84.50
C GLU A 907 -22.89 -107.58 -83.25
N LYS A 908 -24.02 -107.70 -82.53
CA LYS A 908 -24.10 -108.56 -81.36
C LYS A 908 -24.20 -110.02 -81.81
N ALA A 909 -23.44 -110.89 -81.17
CA ALA A 909 -23.47 -112.31 -81.48
C ALA A 909 -23.53 -113.17 -80.21
N VAL A 910 -23.87 -114.45 -80.40
CA VAL A 910 -23.74 -115.48 -79.36
C VAL A 910 -22.79 -116.56 -79.87
N ALA A 911 -21.60 -116.63 -79.26
CA ALA A 911 -20.71 -117.77 -79.47
C ALA A 911 -21.24 -118.96 -78.67
N VAL A 912 -21.39 -120.10 -79.34
CA VAL A 912 -21.91 -121.36 -78.81
C VAL A 912 -20.86 -122.45 -79.05
N ASP A 913 -20.36 -123.05 -77.97
CA ASP A 913 -19.41 -124.18 -78.03
C ASP A 913 -20.16 -125.47 -77.66
N ILE A 914 -20.36 -126.35 -78.63
CA ILE A 914 -20.93 -127.69 -78.43
C ILE A 914 -19.81 -128.63 -78.00
N ILE A 915 -19.91 -129.13 -76.78
CA ILE A 915 -18.91 -130.00 -76.15
C ILE A 915 -19.38 -131.44 -76.22
N GLY A 916 -18.57 -132.31 -76.82
CA GLY A 916 -18.85 -133.73 -77.00
C GLY A 916 -18.63 -134.57 -75.74
N ALA A 917 -18.98 -135.85 -75.83
CA ALA A 917 -19.11 -136.76 -74.69
C ALA A 917 -17.83 -136.88 -73.83
N ALA A 918 -16.65 -136.96 -74.45
CA ALA A 918 -15.40 -137.07 -73.68
C ALA A 918 -14.98 -135.72 -73.08
N GLY A 919 -15.27 -134.60 -73.73
CA GLY A 919 -15.09 -133.22 -73.22
C GLY A 919 -14.44 -132.25 -74.22
N GLU A 920 -14.08 -132.73 -75.40
CA GLU A 920 -13.71 -132.01 -76.60
C GLU A 920 -14.78 -131.01 -77.04
N THR A 921 -14.39 -129.88 -77.64
CA THR A 921 -15.32 -129.03 -78.37
C THR A 921 -15.51 -129.64 -79.76
N LEU A 922 -16.71 -130.14 -80.07
CA LEU A 922 -17.05 -130.67 -81.39
C LEU A 922 -17.20 -129.54 -82.41
N TYR A 923 -17.88 -128.47 -82.01
CA TYR A 923 -18.10 -127.27 -82.83
C TYR A 923 -18.12 -126.02 -81.97
N THR A 924 -17.47 -124.95 -82.43
CA THR A 924 -17.72 -123.57 -81.98
C THR A 924 -18.37 -122.83 -83.13
N TYR A 925 -19.52 -122.20 -82.89
CA TYR A 925 -20.23 -121.38 -83.87
C TYR A 925 -20.54 -120.00 -83.27
N VAL A 926 -20.52 -118.95 -84.09
CA VAL A 926 -20.88 -117.59 -83.68
C VAL A 926 -22.16 -117.24 -84.44
N LEU A 927 -23.28 -117.21 -83.71
CA LEU A 927 -24.57 -116.80 -84.27
C LEU A 927 -24.63 -115.26 -84.25
N GLU A 928 -24.56 -114.61 -85.41
CA GLU A 928 -24.75 -113.15 -85.51
C GLU A 928 -26.26 -112.82 -85.50
N GLU A 929 -26.64 -111.59 -85.11
CA GLU A 929 -28.06 -111.20 -84.91
C GLU A 929 -28.88 -111.29 -86.22
N SER A 930 -28.20 -111.24 -87.37
CA SER A 930 -28.75 -111.38 -88.74
C SER A 930 -29.10 -112.81 -89.17
N ASP A 931 -28.43 -113.84 -88.63
CA ASP A 931 -28.67 -115.26 -88.99
C ASP A 931 -29.99 -115.82 -88.43
N LEU A 932 -30.58 -115.13 -87.45
CA LEU A 932 -31.71 -115.63 -86.65
C LEU A 932 -33.10 -115.35 -87.25
N GLY A 933 -33.16 -114.85 -88.50
CA GLY A 933 -34.39 -114.28 -89.09
C GLY A 933 -35.05 -115.03 -90.26
N ASN A 934 -34.31 -115.76 -91.11
CA ASN A 934 -34.83 -116.24 -92.40
C ASN A 934 -34.48 -117.70 -92.72
N HIS A 935 -35.42 -118.43 -93.34
CA HIS A 935 -35.12 -119.61 -94.14
C HIS A 935 -34.60 -119.18 -95.53
N VAL A 936 -33.51 -119.78 -96.00
CA VAL A 936 -33.46 -120.58 -97.24
C VAL A 936 -32.10 -121.29 -97.36
N GLU A 937 -32.17 -122.52 -97.87
CA GLU A 937 -31.13 -123.43 -98.36
C GLU A 937 -29.64 -122.99 -98.27
N ASN A 938 -28.91 -123.61 -97.33
CA ASN A 938 -27.52 -124.00 -97.54
C ASN A 938 -27.22 -125.32 -96.82
N SER A 939 -27.48 -126.44 -97.52
CA SER A 939 -27.06 -127.77 -97.07
C SER A 939 -25.71 -128.12 -97.70
N MET A 940 -24.67 -128.31 -96.89
CA MET A 940 -23.41 -128.91 -97.34
C MET A 940 -22.96 -130.05 -96.41
N PRO A 941 -22.15 -131.00 -96.94
CA PRO A 941 -22.30 -132.40 -96.53
C PRO A 941 -21.36 -132.83 -95.41
N LEU A 942 -21.69 -133.97 -94.80
CA LEU A 942 -20.66 -134.91 -94.35
C LEU A 942 -20.01 -135.50 -95.59
N GLN A 943 -18.71 -135.24 -95.78
CA GLN A 943 -17.89 -136.00 -96.72
C GLN A 943 -16.49 -136.16 -96.16
N ASP A 944 -15.93 -137.35 -96.31
CA ASP A 944 -14.63 -137.73 -95.79
C ASP A 944 -13.48 -137.03 -96.54
N GLU A 945 -12.51 -136.48 -95.80
CA GLU A 945 -11.11 -136.57 -96.23
C GLU A 945 -10.17 -136.50 -95.03
N ALA A 946 -9.20 -137.42 -94.99
CA ALA A 946 -8.29 -137.57 -93.85
C ALA A 946 -6.95 -136.90 -94.12
N ILE A 947 -6.69 -135.76 -93.46
CA ILE A 947 -5.34 -135.20 -93.38
C ILE A 947 -4.72 -135.59 -92.05
N LEU A 948 -4.01 -136.72 -92.10
CA LEU A 948 -3.04 -137.14 -91.10
C LEU A 948 -1.66 -136.76 -91.65
N TYR A 949 -1.03 -135.70 -91.14
CA TYR A 949 0.43 -135.60 -91.11
C TYR A 949 0.93 -134.63 -90.03
N GLU A 950 2.02 -135.05 -89.40
CA GLU A 950 2.72 -134.41 -88.29
C GLU A 950 3.81 -133.45 -88.80
N LYS A 951 3.78 -132.17 -88.37
CA LYS A 951 4.98 -131.34 -88.18
C LYS A 951 4.73 -130.09 -87.35
#